data_AF-A0A3R6S5D5-F1
#
_entry.id   AF-A0A3R6S5D5-F1
#
_cell.length_a   1.000
_cell.length_b   1.000
_cell.length_c   1.000
_cell.angle_alpha   90.00
_cell.angle_beta   90.00
_cell.angle_gamma   90.00
#
_symmetry.space_group_name_H-M   'P 1'
#
loop_
_entity.id
_entity.type
_entity.pdbx_description
1 polymer ?
#
loop_
_entity_poly.entity_id
_entity_poly.type
_entity_poly.pdbx_seq_one_letter_code
_entity_poly.pdbx_strand_id
1 'polypeptide(L)'
;MVNNAYIQKRFNDYIPYTSPAQKRDSRIKNDMEFVNCVIFIKESDPDLSTHREFQDTSYHFYALGNMGDSKKTDVTRAYDPDDMKEFCIEISDNTLANSTFQTGVKNSDGSMKYPISKSEWVSGNTAYDALYNDWDGSFEFRYDCCGDSKDGQATSTNEIKEQIRTNNRQIWRDFYEFVITSTDEEFVNNLKNWFIVDAATYFYLFTLRYTMIDNRAKNTFWHWAKHYISTSEASEMGDKAKYYTVDNEAAGINNGYRFDFFDYDNDSVLGINNSGELTMTYGKEDTDYRTDGEPSSGYIFNAADSVFFCRIRDLMQTQLRTMYQSCESKNCWSATSLINQFDEKQNEWCEELWRLDYERKYERTYREGNTRFLEQMMNGKKKYQRRQFERDQEIYMATKFLGTTATSDQIMFRCNTPVGVVVKPDYTLHLTPYSDMYLSVMFGNSSAKQIRAKAGQVYDITCPYETMDDTAVLVYAASRIQSMGDVSTCYIHDNDFSKAERLKELIIGNTTEGYSNTFLTNLVIGNNRLLEKLDVRNTPNLSTSLDFSKCLNLKEFYATGSGLTGVLFANGGKITTALLPNTLTSINMKNLLYLTNLQITGYDKISTLILENCNVVDCKGLIEKSKNANRVRITGINWQLDDTTLLDRIYSMKGIDRNGYNTDQSILAGSVHVPVMREKKLAEYQEAWADLDITYNTLVEQFTIEFKNDDGTVLDIQYVDKGEKPVDPITRQNNPISIPQKESTAKDDFTYAGWDKNFTTAFTDAVYTATYTSIVRKYTVRYISKGTVKETIIADYGSTVFYSGDIPTYTAEEAAYKYYLFNKWDSSGYVTGDKDINAVFDSCEYVQNYFTNKDLSTMRPVEIYAMCKLTKEQEIVSEKDSISFTMGTDYSFEDITDQTIISQETVFTGSNYIDTQISLFDEDKDFVIAVDYMFTSGNANNAVLMQCYKSDGSLGFKLWNNTQPQLTWNTSSLVTSDIGKRDILVLRHIKGEKQIHVYRGDLPADTIAYSTLSSNKSAIANSTLVFGCSKADDGAYENYAKGTIYWAKVWNADLGDKACRNLAAWTHEEINLEMYAFKRYYLSDNSGSRTFMSFMASHVLANQMQLNSTSSNTGGWAAMNLNAFLNERFYKAIPVQWRQLIKQVKIQSSNGQKSTETSTSNCYIAIPSAYEVDGSMNFEPYSYEGSPIPFITSDATRLRKTNDDIAVSYWLRSPNVMSNTYLYGVNADGSLSGYKYANGESYVAVILSI
;
A
#
# COMPACT_ATOMS: atom_id res chain seq x y z
N MET A 1 -13.34 -35.22 -39.64
CA MET A 1 -12.23 -35.76 -38.83
C MET A 1 -12.13 -35.06 -37.49
N VAL A 2 -11.52 -33.86 -37.41
CA VAL A 2 -11.28 -33.14 -36.14
C VAL A 2 -12.59 -32.79 -35.38
N ASN A 3 -13.65 -32.33 -36.06
CA ASN A 3 -14.94 -32.04 -35.40
C ASN A 3 -15.51 -33.28 -34.70
N ASN A 4 -15.61 -34.39 -35.42
CA ASN A 4 -16.17 -35.65 -34.91
C ASN A 4 -15.46 -36.08 -33.61
N ALA A 5 -14.14 -36.29 -33.68
CA ALA A 5 -13.36 -36.77 -32.53
C ALA A 5 -13.45 -35.86 -31.29
N TYR A 6 -13.36 -34.54 -31.45
CA TYR A 6 -13.29 -33.64 -30.29
C TYR A 6 -14.63 -33.25 -29.71
N ILE A 7 -15.65 -33.16 -30.54
CA ILE A 7 -16.98 -32.88 -30.03
C ILE A 7 -17.53 -34.11 -29.31
N GLN A 8 -17.26 -35.33 -29.83
CA GLN A 8 -17.58 -36.58 -29.13
C GLN A 8 -16.79 -36.73 -27.81
N LYS A 9 -15.48 -36.42 -27.83
CA LYS A 9 -14.70 -36.32 -26.59
C LYS A 9 -15.31 -35.32 -25.60
N ARG A 10 -15.72 -34.14 -26.07
CA ARG A 10 -16.30 -33.10 -25.23
C ARG A 10 -17.64 -33.52 -24.63
N PHE A 11 -18.49 -34.23 -25.39
CA PHE A 11 -19.71 -34.83 -24.88
C PHE A 11 -19.41 -35.77 -23.70
N ASN A 12 -18.43 -36.67 -23.89
CA ASN A 12 -18.00 -37.62 -22.87
C ASN A 12 -17.37 -36.96 -21.62
N ASP A 13 -16.59 -35.89 -21.79
CA ASP A 13 -15.89 -35.22 -20.70
C ASP A 13 -16.85 -34.49 -19.74
N TYR A 14 -18.01 -34.06 -20.24
CA TYR A 14 -18.94 -33.20 -19.50
C TYR A 14 -20.32 -33.81 -19.24
N ILE A 15 -20.53 -35.08 -19.59
CA ILE A 15 -21.77 -35.79 -19.32
C ILE A 15 -22.13 -35.71 -17.82
N PRO A 16 -23.34 -35.24 -17.45
CA PRO A 16 -23.65 -34.87 -16.07
C PRO A 16 -24.08 -36.05 -15.19
N TYR A 17 -24.20 -37.24 -15.75
CA TYR A 17 -24.55 -38.47 -15.05
C TYR A 17 -23.53 -39.57 -15.37
N THR A 18 -23.57 -40.66 -14.60
CA THR A 18 -22.71 -41.82 -14.83
C THR A 18 -23.57 -43.04 -15.14
N SER A 19 -23.40 -43.62 -16.33
CA SER A 19 -24.09 -44.84 -16.72
C SER A 19 -23.60 -46.05 -15.91
N PRO A 20 -24.39 -47.12 -15.77
CA PRO A 20 -23.96 -48.34 -15.10
C PRO A 20 -22.69 -48.93 -15.72
N ALA A 21 -22.56 -48.82 -17.04
CA ALA A 21 -21.38 -49.25 -17.77
C ALA A 21 -20.14 -48.44 -17.38
N GLN A 22 -20.25 -47.11 -17.25
CA GLN A 22 -19.17 -46.25 -16.75
C GLN A 22 -18.79 -46.53 -15.29
N LYS A 23 -19.75 -46.89 -14.44
CA LYS A 23 -19.49 -47.33 -13.05
C LYS A 23 -18.77 -48.68 -12.99
N ARG A 24 -19.01 -49.56 -13.97
CA ARG A 24 -18.34 -50.85 -14.12
C ARG A 24 -16.90 -50.69 -14.61
N ASP A 25 -16.69 -49.86 -15.62
CA ASP A 25 -15.38 -49.50 -16.13
C ASP A 25 -15.36 -48.05 -16.61
N SER A 26 -14.54 -47.22 -15.98
CA SER A 26 -14.43 -45.78 -16.28
C SER A 26 -13.89 -45.48 -17.69
N ARG A 27 -13.33 -46.48 -18.38
CA ARG A 27 -12.89 -46.37 -19.78
C ARG A 27 -14.07 -46.41 -20.75
N ILE A 28 -15.21 -46.97 -20.36
CA ILE A 28 -16.41 -46.97 -21.20
C ILE A 28 -16.94 -45.55 -21.35
N LYS A 29 -17.32 -45.19 -22.56
CA LYS A 29 -17.80 -43.86 -22.93
C LYS A 29 -19.19 -43.96 -23.58
N ASN A 30 -20.05 -42.99 -23.31
CA ASN A 30 -21.39 -42.92 -23.89
C ASN A 30 -21.33 -42.46 -25.36
N ASP A 31 -20.18 -41.97 -25.83
CA ASP A 31 -19.87 -41.69 -27.23
C ASP A 31 -18.49 -42.27 -27.61
N MET A 32 -18.11 -42.33 -28.89
CA MET A 32 -16.82 -42.85 -29.33
C MET A 32 -15.65 -41.99 -28.82
N GLU A 33 -14.57 -42.65 -28.42
CA GLU A 33 -13.29 -42.01 -28.12
C GLU A 33 -12.31 -42.33 -29.25
N PHE A 34 -11.57 -41.32 -29.71
CA PHE A 34 -10.64 -41.45 -30.82
C PHE A 34 -9.21 -41.15 -30.41
N VAL A 35 -8.30 -41.91 -30.99
CA VAL A 35 -6.87 -41.67 -30.94
C VAL A 35 -6.41 -41.17 -32.31
N ASN A 36 -5.72 -40.04 -32.32
CA ASN A 36 -5.12 -39.53 -33.56
C ASN A 36 -3.92 -40.38 -33.94
N CYS A 37 -3.82 -40.71 -35.22
CA CYS A 37 -2.73 -41.53 -35.73
C CYS A 37 -2.33 -41.10 -37.14
N VAL A 38 -1.09 -41.41 -37.51
CA VAL A 38 -0.63 -41.38 -38.89
C VAL A 38 -0.80 -42.79 -39.44
N ILE A 39 -1.67 -42.94 -40.43
CA ILE A 39 -2.00 -44.24 -41.00
C ILE A 39 -1.08 -44.53 -42.18
N PHE A 40 -0.33 -45.63 -42.07
CA PHE A 40 0.39 -46.23 -43.17
C PHE A 40 -0.30 -47.54 -43.55
N ILE A 41 -0.58 -47.72 -44.84
CA ILE A 41 -1.14 -48.97 -45.36
C ILE A 41 -0.18 -49.57 -46.38
N LYS A 42 -0.29 -50.89 -46.57
CA LYS A 42 0.37 -51.60 -47.66
C LYS A 42 -0.56 -52.66 -48.21
N GLU A 43 -0.46 -52.93 -49.50
CA GLU A 43 -1.01 -54.13 -50.09
C GLU A 43 0.06 -55.23 -49.94
N SER A 44 -0.29 -56.29 -49.19
CA SER A 44 0.68 -57.31 -48.78
C SER A 44 0.71 -58.54 -49.67
N ASP A 45 -0.18 -58.60 -50.66
CA ASP A 45 -0.18 -59.66 -51.66
C ASP A 45 1.12 -59.56 -52.48
N PRO A 46 1.94 -60.62 -52.58
CA PRO A 46 3.13 -60.58 -53.42
C PRO A 46 2.80 -60.41 -54.92
N ASP A 47 1.58 -60.70 -55.37
CA ASP A 47 1.12 -60.43 -56.75
C ASP A 47 0.66 -58.97 -56.89
N LEU A 48 1.52 -58.12 -57.46
CA LEU A 48 1.22 -56.70 -57.68
C LEU A 48 0.04 -56.46 -58.62
N SER A 49 -0.41 -57.44 -59.40
CA SER A 49 -1.56 -57.28 -60.31
C SER A 49 -2.91 -57.29 -59.57
N THR A 50 -2.94 -57.78 -58.33
CA THR A 50 -4.15 -57.76 -57.47
C THR A 50 -4.26 -56.47 -56.67
N HIS A 51 -3.18 -55.67 -56.65
CA HIS A 51 -3.13 -54.40 -55.92
C HIS A 51 -4.06 -53.40 -56.58
N ARG A 52 -4.85 -52.71 -55.77
CA ARG A 52 -5.84 -51.71 -56.19
C ARG A 52 -5.27 -50.31 -56.20
N GLU A 53 -4.32 -50.01 -55.32
CA GLU A 53 -3.87 -48.65 -55.05
C GLU A 53 -2.35 -48.50 -55.19
N PHE A 54 -1.57 -49.50 -54.79
CA PHE A 54 -0.10 -49.44 -54.78
C PHE A 54 0.51 -50.32 -55.87
N GLN A 55 1.74 -50.00 -56.29
CA GLN A 55 2.48 -50.77 -57.29
C GLN A 55 3.67 -51.51 -56.67
N ASP A 56 3.62 -51.74 -55.35
CA ASP A 56 4.64 -52.40 -54.56
C ASP A 56 4.03 -52.90 -53.23
N THR A 57 4.80 -53.66 -52.46
CA THR A 57 4.39 -54.19 -51.13
C THR A 57 4.94 -53.37 -49.95
N SER A 58 5.35 -52.13 -50.20
CA SER A 58 5.90 -51.22 -49.19
C SER A 58 4.81 -50.51 -48.41
N TYR A 59 5.17 -49.95 -47.25
CA TYR A 59 4.26 -49.09 -46.49
C TYR A 59 4.18 -47.70 -47.12
N HIS A 60 2.97 -47.23 -47.38
CA HIS A 60 2.68 -45.91 -47.92
C HIS A 60 1.90 -45.09 -46.92
N PHE A 61 2.24 -43.80 -46.78
CA PHE A 61 1.40 -42.86 -46.05
C PHE A 61 0.03 -42.82 -46.71
N TYR A 62 -1.01 -43.14 -45.96
CA TYR A 62 -2.38 -43.13 -46.45
C TYR A 62 -3.10 -41.85 -46.03
N ALA A 63 -3.05 -41.54 -44.74
CA ALA A 63 -3.93 -40.56 -44.14
C ALA A 63 -3.48 -40.18 -42.74
N LEU A 64 -3.85 -38.98 -42.32
CA LEU A 64 -4.03 -38.65 -40.91
C LEU A 64 -5.39 -39.19 -40.47
N GLY A 65 -5.45 -39.97 -39.39
CA GLY A 65 -6.67 -40.67 -39.00
C GLY A 65 -7.04 -40.46 -37.54
N ASN A 66 -8.33 -40.60 -37.25
CA ASN A 66 -8.85 -40.78 -35.91
C ASN A 66 -9.25 -42.26 -35.79
N MET A 67 -8.46 -43.10 -35.11
CA MET A 67 -8.85 -44.48 -34.81
C MET A 67 -9.64 -44.50 -33.52
N GLY A 68 -10.92 -44.88 -33.59
CA GLY A 68 -11.79 -45.02 -32.42
C GLY A 68 -12.05 -46.47 -32.06
N ASP A 69 -12.34 -46.73 -30.78
CA ASP A 69 -12.90 -48.00 -30.35
C ASP A 69 -14.37 -48.04 -30.79
N SER A 70 -14.74 -49.02 -31.62
CA SER A 70 -16.13 -49.20 -32.07
C SER A 70 -17.08 -49.65 -30.95
N LYS A 71 -16.61 -49.73 -29.69
CA LYS A 71 -17.31 -50.22 -28.49
C LYS A 71 -17.68 -51.71 -28.55
N LYS A 72 -16.89 -52.50 -29.29
CA LYS A 72 -17.19 -53.91 -29.63
C LYS A 72 -16.26 -54.93 -28.96
N THR A 73 -15.37 -54.51 -28.04
CA THR A 73 -14.46 -55.45 -27.34
C THR A 73 -14.99 -55.82 -25.96
N ASP A 74 -14.75 -57.05 -25.50
CA ASP A 74 -15.30 -57.61 -24.24
C ASP A 74 -14.96 -56.82 -22.98
N VAL A 75 -13.86 -56.06 -23.02
CA VAL A 75 -13.34 -55.29 -21.88
C VAL A 75 -13.94 -53.88 -21.83
N THR A 76 -14.44 -53.36 -22.96
CA THR A 76 -14.98 -51.99 -23.11
C THR A 76 -16.44 -51.97 -23.57
N ARG A 77 -17.17 -53.08 -23.45
CA ARG A 77 -18.58 -53.17 -23.87
C ARG A 77 -19.43 -52.17 -23.09
N ALA A 78 -20.14 -51.32 -23.84
CA ALA A 78 -21.07 -50.34 -23.29
C ALA A 78 -22.29 -50.99 -22.61
N TYR A 79 -22.57 -52.27 -22.88
CA TYR A 79 -23.66 -53.04 -22.27
C TYR A 79 -23.16 -54.11 -21.31
N ASP A 80 -24.02 -54.52 -20.37
CA ASP A 80 -23.79 -55.63 -19.46
C ASP A 80 -23.98 -56.98 -20.17
N PRO A 81 -22.93 -57.80 -20.31
CA PRO A 81 -23.05 -59.11 -20.95
C PRO A 81 -23.92 -60.10 -20.16
N ASP A 82 -24.25 -59.80 -18.89
CA ASP A 82 -25.12 -60.64 -18.07
C ASP A 82 -26.59 -60.15 -18.11
N ASP A 83 -26.90 -59.06 -18.81
CA ASP A 83 -28.26 -58.49 -18.91
C ASP A 83 -28.85 -58.63 -20.34
N MET A 84 -29.74 -59.61 -20.50
CA MET A 84 -30.45 -59.87 -21.77
C MET A 84 -31.55 -58.83 -22.08
N LYS A 85 -31.89 -57.93 -21.15
CA LYS A 85 -32.96 -56.93 -21.30
C LYS A 85 -32.42 -55.56 -21.71
N GLU A 86 -31.10 -55.38 -21.66
CA GLU A 86 -30.45 -54.16 -22.13
C GLU A 86 -30.42 -54.12 -23.66
N PHE A 87 -30.74 -52.97 -24.25
CA PHE A 87 -30.69 -52.80 -25.71
C PHE A 87 -30.41 -51.36 -26.14
N CYS A 88 -30.08 -51.18 -27.41
CA CYS A 88 -29.87 -49.86 -28.01
C CYS A 88 -30.59 -49.74 -29.35
N ILE A 89 -31.24 -48.59 -29.56
CA ILE A 89 -31.94 -48.22 -30.80
C ILE A 89 -31.22 -47.03 -31.45
N GLU A 90 -30.88 -47.14 -32.72
CA GLU A 90 -30.44 -46.03 -33.56
C GLU A 90 -31.64 -45.45 -34.31
N ILE A 91 -31.74 -44.14 -34.40
CA ILE A 91 -32.60 -43.52 -35.41
C ILE A 91 -31.81 -43.53 -36.73
N SER A 92 -32.17 -44.45 -37.63
CA SER A 92 -31.35 -44.83 -38.78
C SER A 92 -31.61 -44.00 -40.03
N ASP A 93 -32.83 -43.48 -40.21
CA ASP A 93 -33.22 -42.72 -41.40
C ASP A 93 -34.20 -41.60 -41.04
N ASN A 94 -33.74 -40.35 -41.15
CA ASN A 94 -34.55 -39.16 -40.84
C ASN A 94 -35.60 -38.81 -41.91
N THR A 95 -35.69 -39.58 -43.00
CA THR A 95 -36.72 -39.41 -44.05
C THR A 95 -37.98 -40.22 -43.78
N LEU A 96 -37.94 -41.16 -42.84
CA LEU A 96 -39.06 -42.01 -42.46
C LEU A 96 -39.97 -41.32 -41.45
N ALA A 97 -41.25 -41.70 -41.47
CA ALA A 97 -42.31 -40.94 -40.83
C ALA A 97 -42.15 -40.87 -39.30
N ASN A 98 -41.67 -41.92 -38.64
CA ASN A 98 -41.61 -42.00 -37.18
C ASN A 98 -40.29 -41.54 -36.55
N SER A 99 -39.27 -41.20 -37.34
CA SER A 99 -37.96 -40.72 -36.87
C SER A 99 -38.03 -39.43 -36.04
N THR A 100 -39.15 -38.71 -36.10
CA THR A 100 -39.43 -37.47 -35.36
C THR A 100 -40.49 -37.63 -34.26
N PHE A 101 -40.77 -38.86 -33.80
CA PHE A 101 -41.89 -39.09 -32.88
C PHE A 101 -43.24 -38.55 -33.43
N GLN A 102 -43.48 -38.72 -34.72
CA GLN A 102 -44.67 -38.29 -35.44
C GLN A 102 -45.97 -38.81 -34.81
N THR A 103 -46.98 -37.94 -34.72
CA THR A 103 -48.31 -38.28 -34.18
C THR A 103 -49.34 -38.65 -35.25
N GLY A 104 -49.05 -38.33 -36.52
CA GLY A 104 -49.98 -38.52 -37.64
C GLY A 104 -51.16 -37.54 -37.65
N VAL A 105 -51.21 -36.61 -36.70
CA VAL A 105 -52.30 -35.63 -36.53
C VAL A 105 -51.72 -34.22 -36.56
N LYS A 106 -52.41 -33.30 -37.25
CA LYS A 106 -52.00 -31.89 -37.36
C LYS A 106 -53.01 -30.96 -36.71
N ASN A 107 -52.52 -29.84 -36.19
CA ASN A 107 -53.33 -28.70 -35.79
C ASN A 107 -53.88 -27.98 -37.04
N SER A 108 -54.82 -27.06 -36.84
CA SER A 108 -55.43 -26.28 -37.93
C SER A 108 -54.44 -25.41 -38.71
N ASP A 109 -53.31 -25.05 -38.11
CA ASP A 109 -52.22 -24.28 -38.73
C ASP A 109 -51.22 -25.17 -39.49
N GLY A 110 -51.45 -26.50 -39.50
CA GLY A 110 -50.59 -27.47 -40.17
C GLY A 110 -49.39 -27.94 -39.34
N SER A 111 -49.19 -27.41 -38.13
CA SER A 111 -48.19 -27.93 -37.17
C SER A 111 -48.57 -29.31 -36.64
N MET A 112 -47.59 -30.10 -36.19
CA MET A 112 -47.87 -31.41 -35.60
C MET A 112 -48.62 -31.23 -34.27
N LYS A 113 -49.73 -31.96 -34.11
CA LYS A 113 -50.50 -31.97 -32.86
C LYS A 113 -49.81 -32.88 -31.85
N TYR A 114 -49.45 -32.33 -30.69
CA TYR A 114 -49.01 -33.08 -29.51
C TYR A 114 -49.39 -32.31 -28.22
N PRO A 115 -49.85 -32.99 -27.16
CA PRO A 115 -50.16 -34.42 -27.15
C PRO A 115 -51.43 -34.74 -27.94
N ILE A 116 -51.51 -35.96 -28.47
CA ILE A 116 -52.74 -36.53 -29.03
C ILE A 116 -53.43 -37.42 -28.00
N SER A 117 -54.74 -37.59 -28.10
CA SER A 117 -55.45 -38.55 -27.24
C SER A 117 -55.11 -39.99 -27.62
N LYS A 118 -55.20 -40.93 -26.66
CA LYS A 118 -55.02 -42.36 -26.96
C LYS A 118 -56.01 -42.88 -28.02
N SER A 119 -57.20 -42.29 -28.11
CA SER A 119 -58.17 -42.61 -29.17
C SER A 119 -57.73 -42.17 -30.57
N GLU A 120 -56.81 -41.21 -30.68
CA GLU A 120 -56.20 -40.78 -31.95
C GLU A 120 -54.96 -41.61 -32.31
N TRP A 121 -54.41 -42.37 -31.35
CA TRP A 121 -53.26 -43.27 -31.53
C TRP A 121 -53.69 -44.73 -31.63
N VAL A 122 -54.37 -45.07 -32.72
CA VAL A 122 -54.92 -46.40 -33.00
C VAL A 122 -54.66 -46.80 -34.45
N SER A 123 -54.87 -48.07 -34.80
CA SER A 123 -54.74 -48.53 -36.19
C SER A 123 -55.65 -47.74 -37.14
N GLY A 124 -55.12 -47.35 -38.30
CA GLY A 124 -55.72 -46.38 -39.22
C GLY A 124 -55.10 -44.98 -39.12
N ASN A 125 -54.35 -44.67 -38.05
CA ASN A 125 -53.42 -43.55 -38.02
C ASN A 125 -52.13 -43.95 -38.74
N THR A 126 -51.71 -43.18 -39.76
CA THR A 126 -50.54 -43.52 -40.59
C THR A 126 -49.25 -43.68 -39.80
N ALA A 127 -49.02 -42.86 -38.77
CA ALA A 127 -47.83 -42.97 -37.93
C ALA A 127 -47.91 -44.19 -37.00
N TYR A 128 -49.11 -44.49 -36.47
CA TYR A 128 -49.36 -45.69 -35.68
C TYR A 128 -49.09 -46.95 -36.51
N ASP A 129 -49.70 -47.06 -37.69
CA ASP A 129 -49.56 -48.25 -38.54
C ASP A 129 -48.10 -48.44 -38.96
N ALA A 130 -47.39 -47.36 -39.29
CA ALA A 130 -45.96 -47.40 -39.62
C ALA A 130 -45.07 -47.92 -38.46
N LEU A 131 -45.44 -47.68 -37.20
CA LEU A 131 -44.68 -48.15 -36.02
C LEU A 131 -45.13 -49.54 -35.53
N TYR A 132 -46.44 -49.80 -35.50
CA TYR A 132 -47.02 -51.00 -34.90
C TYR A 132 -47.20 -52.14 -35.90
N ASN A 133 -47.64 -51.83 -37.12
CA ASN A 133 -48.01 -52.82 -38.13
C ASN A 133 -46.88 -53.06 -39.13
N ASP A 134 -46.24 -51.99 -39.62
CA ASP A 134 -45.29 -52.10 -40.73
C ASP A 134 -43.83 -52.13 -40.27
N TRP A 135 -43.52 -51.53 -39.11
CA TRP A 135 -42.15 -51.27 -38.66
C TRP A 135 -41.30 -50.63 -39.79
N ASP A 136 -41.63 -49.38 -40.11
CA ASP A 136 -41.16 -48.64 -41.29
C ASP A 136 -39.63 -48.54 -41.47
N GLY A 137 -38.85 -48.90 -40.45
CA GLY A 137 -37.38 -48.86 -40.47
C GLY A 137 -36.79 -47.58 -39.90
N SER A 138 -37.61 -46.70 -39.29
CA SER A 138 -37.14 -45.49 -38.59
C SER A 138 -36.16 -45.80 -37.45
N PHE A 139 -36.30 -47.00 -36.88
CA PHE A 139 -35.57 -47.46 -35.70
C PHE A 139 -34.83 -48.76 -35.98
N GLU A 140 -33.50 -48.72 -35.90
CA GLU A 140 -32.63 -49.89 -36.07
C GLU A 140 -32.09 -50.34 -34.69
N PHE A 141 -32.33 -51.58 -34.30
CA PHE A 141 -31.71 -52.12 -33.09
C PHE A 141 -30.28 -52.57 -33.40
N ARG A 142 -29.31 -51.93 -32.76
CA ARG A 142 -27.88 -52.19 -33.00
C ARG A 142 -27.30 -53.20 -32.02
N TYR A 143 -27.95 -53.31 -30.86
CA TYR A 143 -27.66 -54.29 -29.82
C TYR A 143 -29.00 -54.79 -29.25
N ASP A 144 -29.74 -55.56 -30.03
CA ASP A 144 -31.08 -56.08 -29.67
C ASP A 144 -31.06 -57.21 -28.62
N CYS A 145 -29.91 -57.85 -28.42
CA CYS A 145 -29.71 -58.96 -27.48
C CYS A 145 -28.33 -58.85 -26.81
N CYS A 146 -28.08 -57.75 -26.07
CA CYS A 146 -26.77 -57.42 -25.48
C CYS A 146 -26.11 -58.56 -24.69
N GLY A 147 -26.86 -59.35 -23.93
CA GLY A 147 -26.28 -60.49 -23.17
C GLY A 147 -25.99 -61.77 -23.98
N ASP A 148 -26.29 -61.81 -25.28
CA ASP A 148 -26.35 -63.07 -26.03
C ASP A 148 -24.99 -63.59 -26.52
N SER A 149 -23.93 -62.77 -26.58
CA SER A 149 -22.63 -63.24 -27.06
C SER A 149 -21.49 -62.81 -26.16
N LYS A 150 -20.81 -63.76 -25.48
CA LYS A 150 -19.68 -63.42 -24.60
C LYS A 150 -18.33 -63.32 -25.34
N ASP A 151 -18.23 -63.85 -26.56
CA ASP A 151 -17.00 -63.88 -27.39
C ASP A 151 -17.32 -63.83 -28.91
N GLY A 152 -18.42 -63.15 -29.29
CA GLY A 152 -18.93 -63.16 -30.68
C GLY A 152 -19.67 -64.45 -31.09
N GLN A 153 -19.79 -65.42 -30.18
CA GLN A 153 -20.62 -66.61 -30.36
C GLN A 153 -21.98 -66.42 -29.67
N ALA A 154 -23.06 -66.61 -30.42
CA ALA A 154 -24.43 -66.59 -29.90
C ALA A 154 -24.64 -67.73 -28.89
N THR A 155 -25.17 -67.40 -27.70
CA THR A 155 -25.45 -68.37 -26.63
C THR A 155 -26.93 -68.77 -26.57
N SER A 156 -27.83 -67.95 -27.13
CA SER A 156 -29.28 -68.21 -27.20
C SER A 156 -29.72 -68.66 -28.60
N THR A 157 -30.83 -69.41 -28.65
CA THR A 157 -31.45 -69.83 -29.91
C THR A 157 -32.11 -68.64 -30.65
N ASN A 158 -32.38 -68.83 -31.94
CA ASN A 158 -33.08 -67.81 -32.74
C ASN A 158 -34.47 -67.48 -32.19
N GLU A 159 -35.19 -68.45 -31.60
CA GLU A 159 -36.50 -68.18 -30.99
C GLU A 159 -36.40 -67.26 -29.76
N ILE A 160 -35.39 -67.47 -28.92
CA ILE A 160 -35.16 -66.63 -27.73
C ILE A 160 -34.83 -65.19 -28.14
N LYS A 161 -34.00 -65.03 -29.17
CA LYS A 161 -33.66 -63.71 -29.74
C LYS A 161 -34.87 -62.98 -30.28
N GLU A 162 -35.73 -63.70 -31.00
CA GLU A 162 -36.95 -63.11 -31.55
C GLU A 162 -37.94 -62.68 -30.46
N GLN A 163 -38.03 -63.45 -29.37
CA GLN A 163 -38.84 -63.06 -28.21
C GLN A 163 -38.30 -61.78 -27.55
N ILE A 164 -36.99 -61.69 -27.36
CA ILE A 164 -36.34 -60.50 -26.77
C ILE A 164 -36.57 -59.28 -27.65
N ARG A 165 -36.36 -59.40 -28.97
CA ARG A 165 -36.63 -58.34 -29.94
C ARG A 165 -38.06 -57.86 -29.88
N THR A 166 -39.02 -58.78 -29.81
CA THR A 166 -40.45 -58.44 -29.70
C THR A 166 -40.72 -57.64 -28.43
N ASN A 167 -40.15 -58.05 -27.30
CA ASN A 167 -40.30 -57.34 -26.04
C ASN A 167 -39.65 -55.94 -26.09
N ASN A 168 -38.46 -55.82 -26.66
CA ASN A 168 -37.74 -54.55 -26.78
C ASN A 168 -38.49 -53.57 -27.69
N ARG A 169 -39.08 -54.05 -28.79
CA ARG A 169 -39.98 -53.23 -29.63
C ARG A 169 -41.20 -52.74 -28.85
N GLN A 170 -41.79 -53.58 -27.99
CA GLN A 170 -42.92 -53.16 -27.18
C GLN A 170 -42.53 -52.08 -26.16
N ILE A 171 -41.38 -52.21 -25.48
CA ILE A 171 -40.86 -51.18 -24.56
C ILE A 171 -40.68 -49.85 -25.29
N TRP A 172 -40.09 -49.87 -26.49
CA TRP A 172 -39.93 -48.68 -27.32
C TRP A 172 -41.28 -48.05 -27.70
N ARG A 173 -42.26 -48.88 -28.10
CA ARG A 173 -43.62 -48.44 -28.44
C ARG A 173 -44.33 -47.81 -27.26
N ASP A 174 -44.23 -48.39 -26.07
CA ASP A 174 -44.84 -47.85 -24.85
C ASP A 174 -44.23 -46.49 -24.49
N PHE A 175 -42.91 -46.35 -24.63
CA PHE A 175 -42.23 -45.07 -24.44
C PHE A 175 -42.64 -44.05 -25.51
N TYR A 176 -42.71 -44.44 -26.78
CA TYR A 176 -43.16 -43.59 -27.89
C TYR A 176 -44.59 -43.09 -27.65
N GLU A 177 -45.52 -43.98 -27.28
CA GLU A 177 -46.89 -43.62 -26.91
C GLU A 177 -46.91 -42.67 -25.73
N PHE A 178 -46.12 -42.91 -24.68
CA PHE A 178 -45.99 -41.99 -23.55
C PHE A 178 -45.58 -40.58 -24.01
N VAL A 179 -44.57 -40.46 -24.86
CA VAL A 179 -44.07 -39.17 -25.37
C VAL A 179 -45.16 -38.39 -26.11
N ILE A 180 -45.95 -39.05 -26.95
CA ILE A 180 -46.93 -38.37 -27.82
C ILE A 180 -48.33 -38.22 -27.20
N THR A 181 -48.69 -39.03 -26.19
CA THR A 181 -50.06 -39.05 -25.63
C THR A 181 -50.19 -38.50 -24.21
N SER A 182 -49.12 -38.46 -23.42
CA SER A 182 -49.18 -37.93 -22.05
C SER A 182 -49.49 -36.43 -22.04
N THR A 183 -50.24 -35.97 -21.05
CA THR A 183 -50.44 -34.51 -20.85
C THR A 183 -49.10 -33.82 -20.56
N ASP A 184 -49.03 -32.50 -20.73
CA ASP A 184 -47.79 -31.75 -20.52
C ASP A 184 -47.24 -31.87 -19.10
N GLU A 185 -48.13 -31.86 -18.11
CA GLU A 185 -47.77 -32.10 -16.71
C GLU A 185 -47.28 -33.54 -16.48
N GLU A 186 -47.96 -34.55 -17.04
CA GLU A 186 -47.54 -35.95 -16.93
C GLU A 186 -46.19 -36.21 -17.60
N PHE A 187 -45.91 -35.59 -18.73
CA PHE A 187 -44.62 -35.72 -19.40
C PHE A 187 -43.49 -35.24 -18.52
N VAL A 188 -43.58 -34.01 -17.99
CA VAL A 188 -42.56 -33.42 -17.15
C VAL A 188 -42.35 -34.25 -15.87
N ASN A 189 -43.44 -34.69 -15.23
CA ASN A 189 -43.38 -35.41 -13.96
C ASN A 189 -42.93 -36.87 -14.11
N ASN A 190 -43.28 -37.52 -15.22
CA ASN A 190 -43.07 -38.95 -15.42
C ASN A 190 -41.99 -39.30 -16.45
N LEU A 191 -41.34 -38.34 -17.12
CA LEU A 191 -40.20 -38.63 -18.00
C LEU A 191 -39.11 -39.41 -17.26
N LYS A 192 -38.87 -39.08 -15.98
CA LYS A 192 -37.91 -39.79 -15.10
C LYS A 192 -38.20 -41.30 -14.92
N ASN A 193 -39.42 -41.74 -15.22
CA ASN A 193 -39.82 -43.15 -15.15
C ASN A 193 -39.37 -43.94 -16.38
N TRP A 194 -39.11 -43.25 -17.48
CA TRP A 194 -38.70 -43.81 -18.76
C TRP A 194 -37.27 -43.45 -19.13
N PHE A 195 -36.77 -42.30 -18.70
CA PHE A 195 -35.51 -41.72 -19.17
C PHE A 195 -34.69 -41.16 -18.00
N ILE A 196 -33.36 -41.18 -18.14
CA ILE A 196 -32.47 -40.40 -17.30
C ILE A 196 -32.59 -38.92 -17.70
N VAL A 197 -33.34 -38.13 -16.91
CA VAL A 197 -33.65 -36.72 -17.23
C VAL A 197 -32.39 -35.89 -17.49
N ASP A 198 -31.31 -36.14 -16.74
CA ASP A 198 -30.03 -35.48 -16.95
C ASP A 198 -29.42 -35.79 -18.32
N ALA A 199 -29.57 -37.02 -18.82
CA ALA A 199 -29.14 -37.40 -20.16
C ALA A 199 -29.94 -36.66 -21.23
N ALA A 200 -31.28 -36.62 -21.09
CA ALA A 200 -32.16 -35.97 -22.07
C ALA A 200 -31.93 -34.45 -22.15
N THR A 201 -31.84 -33.78 -20.99
CA THR A 201 -31.62 -32.32 -20.94
C THR A 201 -30.21 -31.95 -21.39
N TYR A 202 -29.18 -32.73 -21.01
CA TYR A 202 -27.82 -32.52 -21.49
C TYR A 202 -27.68 -32.69 -22.99
N PHE A 203 -28.21 -33.79 -23.55
CA PHE A 203 -28.16 -34.06 -24.98
C PHE A 203 -28.86 -32.96 -25.79
N TYR A 204 -30.03 -32.49 -25.32
CA TYR A 204 -30.71 -31.35 -25.93
C TYR A 204 -29.83 -30.09 -25.91
N LEU A 205 -29.26 -29.72 -24.75
CA LEU A 205 -28.40 -28.54 -24.64
C LEU A 205 -27.12 -28.65 -25.46
N PHE A 206 -26.51 -29.83 -25.50
CA PHE A 206 -25.26 -30.08 -26.22
C PHE A 206 -25.46 -29.91 -27.73
N THR A 207 -26.49 -30.57 -28.26
CA THR A 207 -26.87 -30.46 -29.68
C THR A 207 -27.28 -29.03 -30.06
N LEU A 208 -27.96 -28.31 -29.16
CA LEU A 208 -28.32 -26.90 -29.37
C LEU A 208 -27.08 -25.98 -29.36
N ARG A 209 -26.24 -26.10 -28.33
CA ARG A 209 -25.07 -25.23 -28.10
C ARG A 209 -24.10 -25.28 -29.27
N TYR A 210 -23.89 -26.46 -29.83
CA TYR A 210 -22.95 -26.65 -30.95
C TYR A 210 -23.62 -26.64 -32.32
N THR A 211 -24.95 -26.45 -32.36
CA THR A 211 -25.73 -26.42 -33.61
C THR A 211 -25.55 -27.71 -34.42
N MET A 212 -25.79 -28.83 -33.76
CA MET A 212 -25.75 -30.17 -34.35
C MET A 212 -27.06 -30.45 -35.06
N ILE A 213 -27.06 -30.33 -36.37
CA ILE A 213 -28.30 -30.33 -37.16
C ILE A 213 -28.88 -31.72 -37.37
N ASP A 214 -28.09 -32.78 -37.23
CA ASP A 214 -28.50 -34.16 -37.51
C ASP A 214 -28.77 -34.99 -36.27
N ASN A 215 -28.07 -34.73 -35.17
CA ASN A 215 -28.04 -35.54 -33.94
C ASN A 215 -29.39 -35.65 -33.20
N ARG A 216 -30.45 -35.02 -33.69
CA ARG A 216 -31.84 -35.15 -33.19
C ARG A 216 -32.76 -35.91 -34.12
N ALA A 217 -32.30 -36.20 -35.32
CA ALA A 217 -33.03 -36.84 -36.41
C ALA A 217 -32.43 -38.19 -36.81
N LYS A 218 -31.12 -38.34 -36.62
CA LYS A 218 -30.27 -39.50 -36.89
C LYS A 218 -29.00 -39.36 -36.05
N ASN A 219 -28.06 -40.29 -36.15
CA ASN A 219 -26.79 -40.22 -35.40
C ASN A 219 -27.00 -40.12 -33.88
N THR A 220 -28.09 -40.71 -33.39
CA THR A 220 -28.46 -40.73 -31.97
C THR A 220 -28.87 -42.14 -31.60
N PHE A 221 -28.38 -42.59 -30.45
CA PHE A 221 -28.57 -43.92 -29.93
C PHE A 221 -29.31 -43.83 -28.59
N TRP A 222 -30.44 -44.52 -28.52
CA TRP A 222 -31.33 -44.59 -27.37
C TRP A 222 -31.05 -45.90 -26.63
N HIS A 223 -30.41 -45.80 -25.48
CA HIS A 223 -29.87 -46.95 -24.76
C HIS A 223 -30.73 -47.27 -23.55
N TRP A 224 -31.36 -48.44 -23.55
CA TRP A 224 -32.19 -48.93 -22.45
C TRP A 224 -31.36 -49.82 -21.53
N ALA A 225 -31.06 -49.35 -20.32
CA ALA A 225 -30.24 -50.07 -19.35
C ALA A 225 -30.81 -49.99 -17.93
N LYS A 226 -30.39 -50.93 -17.09
CA LYS A 226 -30.77 -50.93 -15.67
C LYS A 226 -29.93 -49.90 -14.92
N HIS A 227 -30.55 -48.82 -14.42
CA HIS A 227 -29.87 -47.80 -13.62
C HIS A 227 -30.12 -47.95 -12.12
N TYR A 228 -31.31 -48.45 -11.76
CA TYR A 228 -31.77 -48.52 -10.38
C TYR A 228 -31.96 -49.98 -9.93
N ILE A 229 -31.59 -50.25 -8.69
CA ILE A 229 -31.83 -51.55 -8.04
C ILE A 229 -32.44 -51.32 -6.66
N SER A 230 -33.27 -52.25 -6.20
CA SER A 230 -33.78 -52.25 -4.84
C SER A 230 -32.69 -52.65 -3.84
N THR A 231 -32.92 -52.38 -2.55
CA THR A 231 -32.06 -52.84 -1.45
C THR A 231 -31.96 -54.37 -1.40
N SER A 232 -33.03 -55.08 -1.81
CA SER A 232 -33.04 -56.55 -1.90
C SER A 232 -32.10 -57.01 -3.01
N GLU A 233 -32.25 -56.47 -4.22
CA GLU A 233 -31.38 -56.80 -5.35
C GLU A 233 -29.93 -56.44 -5.08
N ALA A 234 -29.66 -55.30 -4.42
CA ALA A 234 -28.30 -54.93 -4.03
C ALA A 234 -27.65 -55.97 -3.10
N SER A 235 -28.43 -56.58 -2.21
CA SER A 235 -27.94 -57.64 -1.30
C SER A 235 -27.64 -58.94 -2.06
N GLU A 236 -28.45 -59.28 -3.06
CA GLU A 236 -28.26 -60.47 -3.91
C GLU A 236 -27.08 -60.31 -4.89
N MET A 237 -26.88 -59.10 -5.41
CA MET A 237 -25.85 -58.80 -6.42
C MET A 237 -24.44 -58.67 -5.85
N GLY A 238 -24.28 -58.53 -4.52
CA GLY A 238 -23.00 -58.36 -3.85
C GLY A 238 -22.19 -57.19 -4.42
N ASP A 239 -20.92 -57.42 -4.77
CA ASP A 239 -20.03 -56.39 -5.30
C ASP A 239 -20.53 -55.74 -6.61
N LYS A 240 -21.38 -56.41 -7.38
CA LYS A 240 -21.94 -55.84 -8.62
C LYS A 240 -22.96 -54.73 -8.35
N ALA A 241 -23.54 -54.67 -7.14
CA ALA A 241 -24.49 -53.62 -6.76
C ALA A 241 -23.90 -52.20 -6.91
N LYS A 242 -22.57 -52.05 -6.79
CA LYS A 242 -21.86 -50.76 -6.94
C LYS A 242 -21.99 -50.14 -8.32
N TYR A 243 -22.38 -50.92 -9.34
CA TYR A 243 -22.57 -50.42 -10.70
C TYR A 243 -23.91 -49.70 -10.89
N TYR A 244 -24.84 -49.81 -9.93
CA TYR A 244 -26.19 -49.27 -10.03
C TYR A 244 -26.43 -48.22 -8.94
N THR A 245 -27.58 -47.56 -8.98
CA THR A 245 -28.05 -46.67 -7.92
C THR A 245 -29.10 -47.41 -7.09
N VAL A 246 -28.93 -47.48 -5.77
CA VAL A 246 -29.91 -48.18 -4.90
C VAL A 246 -31.07 -47.24 -4.59
N ASP A 247 -32.25 -47.54 -5.16
CA ASP A 247 -33.49 -46.78 -4.99
C ASP A 247 -34.69 -47.73 -5.18
N ASN A 248 -35.40 -48.02 -4.08
CA ASN A 248 -36.52 -48.97 -4.10
C ASN A 248 -37.71 -48.49 -4.94
N GLU A 249 -37.99 -47.19 -4.96
CA GLU A 249 -39.13 -46.63 -5.69
C GLU A 249 -38.83 -46.64 -7.19
N ALA A 250 -37.65 -46.14 -7.59
CA ALA A 250 -37.24 -46.12 -8.99
C ALA A 250 -37.03 -47.54 -9.56
N ALA A 251 -36.54 -48.49 -8.75
CA ALA A 251 -36.41 -49.90 -9.12
C ALA A 251 -37.77 -50.60 -9.32
N GLY A 252 -38.81 -50.18 -8.59
CA GLY A 252 -40.18 -50.68 -8.77
C GLY A 252 -40.82 -50.27 -10.10
N ILE A 253 -40.28 -49.25 -10.77
CA ILE A 253 -40.78 -48.73 -12.05
C ILE A 253 -39.92 -49.26 -13.19
N ASN A 254 -40.52 -49.92 -14.18
CA ASN A 254 -39.81 -50.54 -15.31
C ASN A 254 -38.65 -51.45 -14.87
N ASN A 255 -38.76 -52.07 -13.68
CA ASN A 255 -37.71 -52.86 -13.03
C ASN A 255 -36.36 -52.13 -12.91
N GLY A 256 -36.39 -50.81 -12.75
CA GLY A 256 -35.19 -49.96 -12.62
C GLY A 256 -34.50 -49.60 -13.93
N TYR A 257 -35.06 -49.98 -15.08
CA TYR A 257 -34.52 -49.64 -16.39
C TYR A 257 -34.96 -48.26 -16.86
N ARG A 258 -34.06 -47.52 -17.50
CA ARG A 258 -34.32 -46.22 -18.12
C ARG A 258 -33.57 -46.13 -19.45
N PHE A 259 -34.09 -45.30 -20.34
CA PHE A 259 -33.35 -44.84 -21.50
C PHE A 259 -32.33 -43.77 -21.09
N ASP A 260 -31.17 -43.82 -21.72
CA ASP A 260 -30.22 -42.72 -21.79
C ASP A 260 -29.77 -42.48 -23.26
N PHE A 261 -28.85 -41.54 -23.46
CA PHE A 261 -28.39 -41.16 -24.79
C PHE A 261 -26.91 -41.46 -24.99
N PHE A 262 -26.63 -42.06 -26.15
CA PHE A 262 -25.31 -42.14 -26.75
C PHE A 262 -25.27 -41.22 -27.98
N ASP A 263 -24.29 -40.32 -28.00
CA ASP A 263 -24.03 -39.42 -29.13
C ASP A 263 -23.18 -40.13 -30.19
N TYR A 264 -23.23 -39.65 -31.44
CA TYR A 264 -22.49 -40.23 -32.56
C TYR A 264 -22.37 -39.25 -33.74
N ASP A 265 -21.29 -39.38 -34.52
CA ASP A 265 -21.12 -38.71 -35.83
C ASP A 265 -21.38 -37.18 -35.81
N ASN A 266 -20.52 -36.48 -35.04
CA ASN A 266 -20.50 -35.06 -34.74
C ASN A 266 -19.69 -34.23 -35.76
N ASP A 267 -19.76 -34.55 -37.05
CA ASP A 267 -19.06 -33.79 -38.08
C ASP A 267 -19.85 -32.56 -38.57
N SER A 268 -21.18 -32.62 -38.58
CA SER A 268 -22.15 -31.57 -38.97
C SER A 268 -22.51 -30.59 -37.82
N VAL A 269 -21.49 -29.85 -37.38
CA VAL A 269 -21.54 -29.01 -36.18
C VAL A 269 -20.75 -27.71 -36.36
N LEU A 270 -20.97 -26.70 -35.51
CA LEU A 270 -20.27 -25.40 -35.53
C LEU A 270 -20.49 -24.60 -36.83
N GLY A 271 -21.72 -24.64 -37.35
CA GLY A 271 -22.14 -23.94 -38.56
C GLY A 271 -21.94 -24.72 -39.87
N ILE A 272 -21.57 -26.00 -39.78
CA ILE A 272 -21.37 -26.90 -40.91
C ILE A 272 -22.60 -27.76 -41.13
N ASN A 273 -23.07 -27.85 -42.37
CA ASN A 273 -24.15 -28.75 -42.75
C ASN A 273 -23.63 -30.14 -43.17
N ASN A 274 -24.54 -31.09 -43.42
CA ASN A 274 -24.20 -32.47 -43.85
C ASN A 274 -23.49 -32.56 -45.20
N SER A 275 -23.51 -31.48 -45.98
CA SER A 275 -22.82 -31.37 -47.24
C SER A 275 -21.38 -30.85 -47.11
N GLY A 276 -20.94 -30.54 -45.88
CA GLY A 276 -19.62 -29.97 -45.58
C GLY A 276 -19.53 -28.45 -45.80
N GLU A 277 -20.65 -27.78 -46.02
CA GLU A 277 -20.72 -26.34 -46.32
C GLU A 277 -20.91 -25.51 -45.05
N LEU A 278 -20.28 -24.34 -44.98
CA LEU A 278 -20.45 -23.36 -43.89
C LEU A 278 -21.66 -22.46 -44.13
N THR A 279 -22.86 -23.04 -44.13
CA THR A 279 -24.10 -22.32 -44.50
C THR A 279 -24.76 -21.57 -43.34
N MET A 280 -24.26 -21.73 -42.11
CA MET A 280 -24.94 -21.25 -40.90
C MET A 280 -24.03 -20.39 -40.03
N THR A 281 -24.56 -19.25 -39.57
CA THR A 281 -23.94 -18.42 -38.54
C THR A 281 -24.30 -18.92 -37.13
N TYR A 282 -23.72 -18.32 -36.10
CA TYR A 282 -24.09 -18.56 -34.70
C TYR A 282 -25.51 -18.05 -34.39
N GLY A 283 -26.03 -18.42 -33.22
CA GLY A 283 -27.34 -18.01 -32.72
C GLY A 283 -28.52 -18.75 -33.33
N LYS A 284 -28.28 -19.86 -34.04
CA LYS A 284 -29.33 -20.72 -34.62
C LYS A 284 -29.86 -21.71 -33.59
N GLU A 285 -31.18 -21.89 -33.62
CA GLU A 285 -31.95 -22.78 -32.75
C GLU A 285 -32.77 -23.76 -33.57
N ASP A 286 -33.33 -24.78 -32.91
CA ASP A 286 -34.13 -25.84 -33.55
C ASP A 286 -35.44 -25.33 -34.15
N THR A 287 -35.91 -24.14 -33.77
CA THR A 287 -37.08 -23.49 -34.37
C THR A 287 -36.76 -22.66 -35.62
N ASP A 288 -35.48 -22.47 -35.97
CA ASP A 288 -35.08 -21.62 -37.08
C ASP A 288 -35.14 -22.34 -38.43
N TYR A 289 -35.46 -21.58 -39.48
CA TYR A 289 -35.48 -22.04 -40.87
C TYR A 289 -34.15 -21.77 -41.58
N ARG A 290 -33.85 -22.52 -42.64
CA ARG A 290 -32.61 -22.36 -43.42
C ARG A 290 -32.45 -20.95 -43.98
N THR A 291 -33.56 -20.33 -44.35
CA THR A 291 -33.68 -18.90 -44.65
C THR A 291 -34.51 -18.25 -43.55
N ASP A 292 -33.96 -17.25 -42.87
CA ASP A 292 -34.62 -16.59 -41.73
C ASP A 292 -36.01 -16.08 -42.10
N GLY A 293 -37.03 -16.52 -41.36
CA GLY A 293 -38.41 -16.13 -41.56
C GLY A 293 -39.16 -16.87 -42.69
N GLU A 294 -38.53 -17.81 -43.39
CA GLU A 294 -39.12 -18.51 -44.55
C GLU A 294 -39.37 -20.01 -44.25
N PRO A 295 -40.58 -20.40 -43.79
CA PRO A 295 -40.90 -21.79 -43.47
C PRO A 295 -40.69 -22.76 -44.63
N SER A 296 -40.88 -22.30 -45.87
CA SER A 296 -40.70 -23.10 -47.10
C SER A 296 -39.26 -23.57 -47.31
N SER A 297 -38.28 -22.94 -46.66
CA SER A 297 -36.88 -23.36 -46.72
C SER A 297 -36.55 -24.58 -45.85
N GLY A 298 -37.50 -25.02 -45.01
CA GLY A 298 -37.33 -26.10 -44.04
C GLY A 298 -36.51 -25.67 -42.81
N TYR A 299 -36.59 -26.45 -41.74
CA TYR A 299 -35.82 -26.21 -40.53
C TYR A 299 -34.32 -26.39 -40.75
N ILE A 300 -33.54 -25.67 -39.94
CA ILE A 300 -32.09 -25.83 -39.86
C ILE A 300 -31.72 -27.19 -39.25
N PHE A 301 -32.36 -27.53 -38.14
CA PHE A 301 -32.20 -28.82 -37.50
C PHE A 301 -33.11 -29.81 -38.21
N ASN A 302 -32.56 -30.92 -38.68
CA ASN A 302 -33.38 -32.03 -39.13
C ASN A 302 -34.14 -32.59 -37.92
N ALA A 303 -35.38 -33.04 -38.13
CA ALA A 303 -36.30 -33.42 -37.05
C ALA A 303 -36.51 -32.32 -35.97
N ALA A 304 -36.44 -31.04 -36.35
CA ALA A 304 -36.81 -29.91 -35.48
C ALA A 304 -38.23 -30.01 -34.90
N ASP A 305 -39.10 -30.70 -35.61
CA ASP A 305 -40.46 -31.02 -35.21
C ASP A 305 -40.56 -32.26 -34.31
N SER A 306 -39.45 -32.89 -33.93
CA SER A 306 -39.48 -34.09 -33.10
C SER A 306 -40.27 -33.89 -31.81
N VAL A 307 -41.35 -34.65 -31.60
CA VAL A 307 -42.23 -34.44 -30.43
C VAL A 307 -41.45 -34.55 -29.13
N PHE A 308 -40.55 -35.53 -29.01
CA PHE A 308 -39.71 -35.67 -27.83
C PHE A 308 -38.91 -34.40 -27.54
N PHE A 309 -38.14 -33.90 -28.51
CA PHE A 309 -37.29 -32.72 -28.32
C PHE A 309 -38.09 -31.42 -28.21
N CYS A 310 -39.24 -31.30 -28.89
CA CYS A 310 -40.16 -30.17 -28.73
C CYS A 310 -40.68 -30.11 -27.29
N ARG A 311 -41.10 -31.23 -26.72
CA ARG A 311 -41.58 -31.26 -25.33
C ARG A 311 -40.49 -30.97 -24.31
N ILE A 312 -39.24 -31.41 -24.54
CA ILE A 312 -38.08 -30.97 -23.73
C ILE A 312 -37.88 -29.44 -23.82
N ARG A 313 -37.85 -28.88 -25.03
CA ARG A 313 -37.68 -27.43 -25.28
C ARG A 313 -38.77 -26.61 -24.59
N ASP A 314 -40.02 -26.99 -24.80
CA ASP A 314 -41.18 -26.15 -24.48
C ASP A 314 -41.61 -26.31 -23.01
N LEU A 315 -41.56 -27.53 -22.46
CA LEU A 315 -42.08 -27.84 -21.13
C LEU A 315 -41.02 -27.88 -20.03
N MET A 316 -39.73 -28.10 -20.37
CA MET A 316 -38.66 -28.32 -19.38
C MET A 316 -37.65 -27.17 -19.28
N GLN A 317 -38.08 -25.93 -19.52
CA GLN A 317 -37.21 -24.75 -19.55
C GLN A 317 -36.42 -24.53 -18.25
N THR A 318 -37.03 -24.79 -17.08
CA THR A 318 -36.36 -24.67 -15.78
C THR A 318 -35.26 -25.71 -15.61
N GLN A 319 -35.52 -26.96 -16.00
CA GLN A 319 -34.55 -28.05 -15.98
C GLN A 319 -33.41 -27.78 -16.96
N LEU A 320 -33.71 -27.26 -18.16
CA LEU A 320 -32.71 -26.85 -19.14
C LEU A 320 -31.81 -25.72 -18.62
N ARG A 321 -32.36 -24.68 -17.98
CA ARG A 321 -31.56 -23.62 -17.35
C ARG A 321 -30.64 -24.16 -16.26
N THR A 322 -31.18 -25.01 -15.37
CA THR A 322 -30.43 -25.63 -14.28
C THR A 322 -29.28 -26.51 -14.82
N MET A 323 -29.58 -27.33 -15.83
CA MET A 323 -28.59 -28.19 -16.47
C MET A 323 -27.51 -27.37 -17.20
N TYR A 324 -27.90 -26.31 -17.90
CA TYR A 324 -26.95 -25.41 -18.58
C TYR A 324 -25.97 -24.81 -17.60
N GLN A 325 -26.45 -24.21 -16.50
CA GLN A 325 -25.63 -23.59 -15.46
C GLN A 325 -24.71 -24.62 -14.76
N SER A 326 -25.24 -25.82 -14.47
CA SER A 326 -24.44 -26.92 -13.90
C SER A 326 -23.28 -27.32 -14.81
N CYS A 327 -23.54 -27.50 -16.11
CA CYS A 327 -22.51 -27.83 -17.08
C CYS A 327 -21.54 -26.66 -17.33
N GLU A 328 -22.03 -25.43 -17.31
CA GLU A 328 -21.21 -24.21 -17.44
C GLU A 328 -20.19 -24.10 -16.30
N SER A 329 -20.60 -24.40 -15.06
CA SER A 329 -19.72 -24.40 -13.89
C SER A 329 -18.54 -25.39 -14.01
N LYS A 330 -18.68 -26.40 -14.88
CA LYS A 330 -17.64 -27.38 -15.22
C LYS A 330 -16.82 -26.98 -16.45
N ASN A 331 -17.05 -25.80 -17.04
CA ASN A 331 -16.49 -25.32 -18.31
C ASN A 331 -16.97 -26.04 -19.58
N CYS A 332 -18.09 -26.77 -19.53
CA CYS A 332 -18.62 -27.51 -20.68
C CYS A 332 -18.84 -26.61 -21.90
N TRP A 333 -19.32 -25.38 -21.70
CA TRP A 333 -19.67 -24.46 -22.79
C TRP A 333 -18.56 -23.48 -23.18
N SER A 334 -17.41 -23.57 -22.51
CA SER A 334 -16.31 -22.60 -22.64
C SER A 334 -15.78 -22.51 -24.07
N ALA A 335 -15.96 -21.36 -24.71
CA ALA A 335 -15.44 -21.10 -26.06
C ALA A 335 -13.91 -21.15 -26.07
N THR A 336 -13.26 -20.53 -25.09
CA THR A 336 -11.80 -20.54 -24.96
C THR A 336 -11.26 -21.96 -24.81
N SER A 337 -11.86 -22.78 -23.94
CA SER A 337 -11.47 -24.19 -23.77
C SER A 337 -11.59 -24.96 -25.09
N LEU A 338 -12.72 -24.82 -25.80
CA LEU A 338 -12.92 -25.54 -27.06
C LEU A 338 -11.97 -25.07 -28.15
N ILE A 339 -11.78 -23.75 -28.30
CA ILE A 339 -10.85 -23.17 -29.28
C ILE A 339 -9.44 -23.71 -29.04
N ASN A 340 -8.97 -23.72 -27.79
CA ASN A 340 -7.65 -24.23 -27.45
C ASN A 340 -7.51 -25.72 -27.77
N GLN A 341 -8.53 -26.53 -27.43
CA GLN A 341 -8.55 -27.94 -27.81
C GLN A 341 -8.43 -28.12 -29.33
N PHE A 342 -9.16 -27.35 -30.15
CA PHE A 342 -9.02 -27.44 -31.60
C PHE A 342 -7.65 -26.95 -32.12
N ASP A 343 -7.11 -25.89 -31.54
CA ASP A 343 -5.85 -25.28 -31.96
C ASP A 343 -4.64 -26.16 -31.61
N GLU A 344 -4.59 -26.72 -30.39
CA GLU A 344 -3.58 -27.71 -29.97
C GLU A 344 -3.53 -28.89 -30.94
N LYS A 345 -4.70 -29.35 -31.35
CA LYS A 345 -4.86 -30.54 -32.18
C LYS A 345 -4.53 -30.30 -33.64
N GLN A 346 -4.82 -29.11 -34.15
CA GLN A 346 -4.33 -28.70 -35.47
C GLN A 346 -2.78 -28.64 -35.50
N ASN A 347 -2.14 -28.37 -34.36
CA ASN A 347 -0.69 -28.29 -34.22
C ASN A 347 0.01 -29.64 -33.95
N GLU A 348 -0.71 -30.75 -33.78
CA GLU A 348 -0.11 -32.07 -33.50
C GLU A 348 0.74 -32.61 -34.64
N TRP A 349 0.44 -32.19 -35.87
CA TRP A 349 1.17 -32.60 -37.07
C TRP A 349 1.72 -31.39 -37.82
N CYS A 350 2.89 -31.56 -38.44
CA CYS A 350 3.47 -30.53 -39.28
C CYS A 350 2.60 -30.25 -40.52
N GLU A 351 2.71 -29.05 -41.07
CA GLU A 351 1.89 -28.62 -42.22
C GLU A 351 2.06 -29.56 -43.43
N GLU A 352 3.22 -30.20 -43.60
CA GLU A 352 3.46 -31.16 -44.69
C GLU A 352 2.61 -32.43 -44.57
N LEU A 353 2.43 -32.98 -43.36
CA LEU A 353 1.54 -34.12 -43.17
C LEU A 353 0.08 -33.75 -43.41
N TRP A 354 -0.33 -32.54 -43.01
CA TRP A 354 -1.65 -32.01 -43.34
C TRP A 354 -1.84 -31.80 -44.84
N ARG A 355 -0.80 -31.33 -45.54
CA ARG A 355 -0.81 -31.18 -47.01
C ARG A 355 -0.97 -32.54 -47.69
N LEU A 356 -0.23 -33.55 -47.26
CA LEU A 356 -0.30 -34.91 -47.83
C LEU A 356 -1.67 -35.58 -47.56
N ASP A 357 -2.24 -35.43 -46.36
CA ASP A 357 -3.60 -35.90 -46.07
C ASP A 357 -4.64 -35.20 -46.95
N TYR A 358 -4.50 -33.88 -47.11
CA TYR A 358 -5.37 -33.08 -47.97
C TYR A 358 -5.30 -33.54 -49.43
N GLU A 359 -4.09 -33.64 -49.97
CA GLU A 359 -3.85 -34.05 -51.36
C GLU A 359 -4.52 -35.41 -51.62
N ARG A 360 -4.32 -36.36 -50.70
CA ARG A 360 -4.78 -37.73 -50.90
C ARG A 360 -6.28 -37.92 -50.71
N LYS A 361 -6.86 -37.44 -49.59
CA LYS A 361 -8.27 -37.68 -49.29
C LYS A 361 -9.21 -36.78 -50.05
N TYR A 362 -8.83 -35.50 -50.20
CA TYR A 362 -9.75 -34.47 -50.63
C TYR A 362 -9.41 -34.01 -52.05
N GLU A 363 -8.18 -33.61 -52.30
CA GLU A 363 -7.81 -33.05 -53.60
C GLU A 363 -7.94 -34.09 -54.71
N ARG A 364 -7.27 -35.24 -54.63
CA ARG A 364 -7.34 -36.29 -55.65
C ARG A 364 -8.78 -36.79 -55.88
N THR A 365 -9.53 -37.00 -54.81
CA THR A 365 -10.90 -37.53 -54.88
C THR A 365 -11.90 -36.54 -55.47
N TYR A 366 -11.85 -35.26 -55.06
CA TYR A 366 -12.87 -34.28 -55.41
C TYR A 366 -12.49 -33.35 -56.58
N ARG A 367 -11.20 -33.28 -56.96
CA ARG A 367 -10.74 -32.38 -58.05
C ARG A 367 -11.26 -32.80 -59.42
N GLU A 368 -11.42 -34.10 -59.67
CA GLU A 368 -12.05 -34.62 -60.90
C GLU A 368 -13.56 -34.89 -60.74
N GLY A 369 -14.11 -34.62 -59.55
CA GLY A 369 -15.50 -34.88 -59.16
C GLY A 369 -16.25 -33.63 -58.66
N ASN A 370 -17.04 -33.78 -57.58
CA ASN A 370 -17.77 -32.66 -56.99
C ASN A 370 -16.83 -31.75 -56.16
N THR A 371 -16.57 -30.55 -56.65
CA THR A 371 -15.61 -29.59 -56.06
C THR A 371 -16.15 -28.82 -54.86
N ARG A 372 -17.43 -28.94 -54.51
CA ARG A 372 -18.09 -28.17 -53.44
C ARG A 372 -17.36 -28.21 -52.10
N PHE A 373 -16.84 -29.38 -51.73
CA PHE A 373 -16.07 -29.55 -50.50
C PHE A 373 -14.75 -28.76 -50.53
N LEU A 374 -14.09 -28.70 -51.70
CA LEU A 374 -12.85 -27.94 -51.91
C LEU A 374 -13.13 -26.42 -51.93
N GLU A 375 -14.27 -25.99 -52.48
CA GLU A 375 -14.62 -24.57 -52.62
C GLU A 375 -15.14 -23.92 -51.33
N GLN A 376 -15.88 -24.66 -50.50
CA GLN A 376 -16.54 -24.12 -49.32
C GLN A 376 -15.79 -24.44 -48.02
N MET A 377 -15.42 -25.72 -47.81
CA MET A 377 -14.81 -26.15 -46.53
C MET A 377 -13.30 -25.83 -46.45
N MET A 378 -12.63 -25.79 -47.60
CA MET A 378 -11.17 -25.63 -47.70
C MET A 378 -10.75 -24.20 -48.13
N ASN A 379 -11.70 -23.25 -48.15
CA ASN A 379 -11.44 -21.85 -48.45
C ASN A 379 -11.00 -21.09 -47.17
N GLY A 380 -9.70 -20.82 -47.08
CA GLY A 380 -9.10 -20.13 -45.93
C GLY A 380 -8.87 -21.03 -44.71
N LYS A 381 -8.53 -20.43 -43.57
CA LYS A 381 -8.28 -21.18 -42.33
C LYS A 381 -9.57 -21.28 -41.51
N LYS A 382 -10.20 -22.46 -41.49
CA LYS A 382 -11.40 -22.79 -40.68
C LYS A 382 -11.31 -22.34 -39.21
N LYS A 383 -10.10 -22.25 -38.66
CA LYS A 383 -9.84 -21.75 -37.30
C LYS A 383 -10.43 -20.36 -37.02
N TYR A 384 -10.46 -19.45 -37.99
CA TYR A 384 -10.97 -18.09 -37.76
C TYR A 384 -12.49 -18.07 -37.65
N GLN A 385 -13.19 -18.80 -38.53
CA GLN A 385 -14.64 -18.97 -38.45
C GLN A 385 -15.03 -19.61 -37.11
N ARG A 386 -14.35 -20.70 -36.70
CA ARG A 386 -14.64 -21.37 -35.43
C ARG A 386 -14.44 -20.46 -34.22
N ARG A 387 -13.36 -19.66 -34.20
CA ARG A 387 -13.10 -18.71 -33.11
C ARG A 387 -14.19 -17.66 -32.99
N GLN A 388 -14.68 -17.13 -34.12
CA GLN A 388 -15.79 -16.18 -34.13
C GLN A 388 -17.08 -16.87 -33.66
N PHE A 389 -17.45 -17.97 -34.32
CA PHE A 389 -18.65 -18.74 -34.03
C PHE A 389 -18.73 -19.09 -32.55
N GLU A 390 -17.68 -19.67 -31.97
CA GLU A 390 -17.71 -20.12 -30.57
C GLU A 390 -17.81 -18.98 -29.56
N ARG A 391 -17.09 -17.88 -29.78
CA ARG A 391 -17.13 -16.72 -28.86
C ARG A 391 -18.48 -16.01 -28.86
N ASP A 392 -19.18 -16.03 -29.97
CA ASP A 392 -20.49 -15.41 -30.08
C ASP A 392 -21.61 -16.39 -29.68
N GLN A 393 -21.48 -17.68 -30.03
CA GLN A 393 -22.41 -18.76 -29.66
C GLN A 393 -22.43 -19.03 -28.16
N GLU A 394 -21.29 -18.98 -27.47
CA GLU A 394 -21.21 -19.10 -26.01
C GLU A 394 -22.05 -18.04 -25.31
N ILE A 395 -21.87 -16.77 -25.68
CA ILE A 395 -22.63 -15.67 -25.08
C ILE A 395 -24.11 -15.72 -25.48
N TYR A 396 -24.41 -16.09 -26.72
CA TYR A 396 -25.79 -16.28 -27.18
C TYR A 396 -26.51 -17.32 -26.30
N MET A 397 -25.90 -18.48 -26.06
CA MET A 397 -26.50 -19.53 -25.25
C MET A 397 -26.51 -19.19 -23.76
N ALA A 398 -25.43 -18.57 -23.25
CA ALA A 398 -25.36 -18.13 -21.86
C ALA A 398 -26.43 -17.09 -21.55
N THR A 399 -26.72 -16.17 -22.48
CA THR A 399 -27.81 -15.21 -22.30
C THR A 399 -29.18 -15.91 -22.34
N LYS A 400 -29.43 -16.82 -23.29
CA LYS A 400 -30.69 -17.60 -23.34
C LYS A 400 -30.99 -18.32 -22.02
N PHE A 401 -29.99 -19.01 -21.46
CA PHE A 401 -30.16 -19.86 -20.28
C PHE A 401 -29.76 -19.18 -18.95
N LEU A 402 -29.43 -17.88 -18.97
CA LEU A 402 -28.97 -17.11 -17.80
C LEU A 402 -27.76 -17.75 -17.11
N GLY A 403 -26.79 -18.20 -17.91
CA GLY A 403 -25.51 -18.73 -17.45
C GLY A 403 -24.62 -17.68 -16.77
N THR A 404 -23.73 -18.14 -15.89
CA THR A 404 -22.72 -17.34 -15.20
C THR A 404 -21.84 -16.53 -16.15
N THR A 405 -21.54 -17.04 -17.35
CA THR A 405 -20.77 -16.29 -18.35
C THR A 405 -21.47 -14.98 -18.73
N ALA A 406 -22.81 -15.00 -18.83
CA ALA A 406 -23.60 -13.81 -19.12
C ALA A 406 -23.90 -12.97 -17.87
N THR A 407 -24.23 -13.59 -16.73
CA THR A 407 -24.66 -12.85 -15.53
C THR A 407 -23.50 -12.20 -14.77
N SER A 408 -22.28 -12.72 -14.89
CA SER A 408 -21.08 -12.08 -14.32
C SER A 408 -20.55 -10.91 -15.17
N ASP A 409 -20.86 -10.89 -16.46
CA ASP A 409 -20.60 -9.80 -17.39
C ASP A 409 -21.82 -8.86 -17.44
N GLN A 410 -21.95 -7.94 -16.50
CA GLN A 410 -23.18 -7.13 -16.38
C GLN A 410 -22.92 -5.64 -16.22
N ILE A 411 -23.82 -4.83 -16.77
CA ILE A 411 -23.97 -3.42 -16.42
C ILE A 411 -24.87 -3.41 -15.18
N MET A 412 -24.46 -2.68 -14.17
CA MET A 412 -25.28 -2.44 -12.98
C MET A 412 -25.53 -0.95 -12.85
N PHE A 413 -26.78 -0.56 -12.64
CA PHE A 413 -27.11 0.78 -12.20
C PHE A 413 -28.33 0.76 -11.28
N ARG A 414 -28.45 1.77 -10.42
CA ARG A 414 -29.58 1.94 -9.52
C ARG A 414 -30.38 3.16 -9.93
N CYS A 415 -31.70 3.02 -9.91
CA CYS A 415 -32.63 4.08 -10.31
C CYS A 415 -33.40 4.61 -9.10
N ASN A 416 -33.75 5.90 -9.16
CA ASN A 416 -34.57 6.55 -8.13
C ASN A 416 -35.76 7.29 -8.78
N THR A 417 -36.89 7.33 -8.06
CA THR A 417 -38.07 8.09 -8.48
C THR A 417 -38.05 9.47 -7.84
N PRO A 418 -37.63 10.53 -8.54
CA PRO A 418 -37.72 11.88 -8.00
C PRO A 418 -39.18 12.37 -7.91
N VAL A 419 -39.43 13.27 -6.96
CA VAL A 419 -40.74 13.90 -6.73
C VAL A 419 -40.81 15.28 -7.38
N GLY A 420 -41.90 15.58 -8.09
CA GLY A 420 -42.17 16.94 -8.61
C GLY A 420 -41.27 17.40 -9.77
N VAL A 421 -40.66 16.47 -10.51
CA VAL A 421 -39.75 16.76 -11.63
C VAL A 421 -40.49 17.04 -12.95
N VAL A 422 -39.84 17.81 -13.82
CA VAL A 422 -40.36 18.19 -15.15
C VAL A 422 -40.32 17.03 -16.15
N VAL A 423 -39.28 16.20 -16.11
CA VAL A 423 -39.20 14.96 -16.91
C VAL A 423 -39.73 13.83 -16.05
N LYS A 424 -40.80 13.17 -16.50
CA LYS A 424 -41.40 12.06 -15.74
C LYS A 424 -40.47 10.84 -15.76
N PRO A 425 -40.30 10.13 -14.62
CA PRO A 425 -39.54 8.90 -14.60
C PRO A 425 -40.14 7.84 -15.53
N ASP A 426 -39.29 7.22 -16.34
CA ASP A 426 -39.60 6.07 -17.20
C ASP A 426 -38.36 5.16 -17.19
N TYR A 427 -38.58 3.90 -16.82
CA TYR A 427 -37.54 2.89 -16.61
C TYR A 427 -37.48 1.85 -17.74
N THR A 428 -38.21 2.09 -18.83
CA THR A 428 -38.11 1.26 -20.04
C THR A 428 -36.73 1.44 -20.66
N LEU A 429 -36.01 0.33 -20.89
CA LEU A 429 -34.68 0.38 -21.49
C LEU A 429 -34.75 0.15 -22.99
N HIS A 430 -34.08 1.00 -23.75
CA HIS A 430 -33.98 0.94 -25.22
C HIS A 430 -32.61 0.40 -25.63
N LEU A 431 -32.45 -0.91 -25.61
CA LEU A 431 -31.14 -1.56 -25.72
C LEU A 431 -30.82 -1.95 -27.16
N THR A 432 -29.57 -1.73 -27.57
CA THR A 432 -29.03 -2.24 -28.84
C THR A 432 -27.88 -3.21 -28.56
N PRO A 433 -27.97 -4.49 -28.93
CA PRO A 433 -26.87 -5.43 -28.76
C PRO A 433 -25.88 -5.32 -29.93
N TYR A 434 -24.62 -5.66 -29.68
CA TYR A 434 -23.54 -5.70 -30.68
C TYR A 434 -23.49 -7.02 -31.46
N SER A 435 -23.98 -8.10 -30.86
CA SER A 435 -24.06 -9.45 -31.44
C SER A 435 -25.47 -10.00 -31.25
N ASP A 436 -25.86 -11.00 -32.03
CA ASP A 436 -27.11 -11.74 -31.77
C ASP A 436 -27.03 -12.36 -30.36
N MET A 437 -28.07 -12.18 -29.54
CA MET A 437 -28.10 -12.63 -28.14
C MET A 437 -29.53 -12.58 -27.60
N TYR A 438 -29.75 -13.12 -26.40
CA TYR A 438 -30.94 -12.76 -25.61
C TYR A 438 -30.64 -11.54 -24.76
N LEU A 439 -31.21 -10.38 -25.11
CA LEU A 439 -31.17 -9.21 -24.23
C LEU A 439 -31.89 -9.55 -22.94
N SER A 440 -31.14 -9.59 -21.84
CA SER A 440 -31.62 -10.09 -20.55
C SER A 440 -31.41 -9.03 -19.47
N VAL A 441 -32.51 -8.55 -18.88
CA VAL A 441 -32.49 -7.48 -17.86
C VAL A 441 -33.23 -7.93 -16.60
N MET A 442 -32.59 -7.77 -15.45
CA MET A 442 -33.19 -8.00 -14.14
C MET A 442 -33.47 -6.67 -13.44
N PHE A 443 -34.72 -6.45 -13.01
CA PHE A 443 -35.12 -5.27 -12.24
C PHE A 443 -35.38 -5.65 -10.78
N GLY A 444 -34.58 -5.14 -9.85
CA GLY A 444 -34.61 -5.51 -8.43
C GLY A 444 -34.48 -7.02 -8.25
N ASN A 445 -35.34 -7.61 -7.41
CA ASN A 445 -35.38 -9.06 -7.16
C ASN A 445 -36.36 -9.82 -8.07
N SER A 446 -36.69 -9.30 -9.25
CA SER A 446 -37.59 -9.96 -10.21
C SER A 446 -36.87 -11.02 -11.06
N SER A 447 -37.63 -11.85 -11.78
CA SER A 447 -37.08 -12.71 -12.83
C SER A 447 -36.60 -11.87 -14.03
N ALA A 448 -35.45 -12.21 -14.60
CA ALA A 448 -34.93 -11.52 -15.78
C ALA A 448 -35.93 -11.54 -16.95
N LYS A 449 -36.17 -10.37 -17.54
CA LYS A 449 -36.91 -10.21 -18.79
C LYS A 449 -35.96 -10.47 -19.95
N GLN A 450 -36.35 -11.32 -20.90
CA GLN A 450 -35.50 -11.73 -22.02
C GLN A 450 -36.19 -11.51 -23.36
N ILE A 451 -35.47 -10.96 -24.34
CA ILE A 451 -35.89 -10.87 -25.74
C ILE A 451 -34.77 -11.40 -26.64
N ARG A 452 -35.10 -12.29 -27.57
CA ARG A 452 -34.16 -12.76 -28.60
C ARG A 452 -33.91 -11.60 -29.58
N ALA A 453 -32.68 -11.12 -29.62
CA ALA A 453 -32.31 -9.87 -30.25
C ALA A 453 -31.21 -10.06 -31.32
N LYS A 454 -31.28 -9.24 -32.37
CA LYS A 454 -30.32 -9.19 -33.48
C LYS A 454 -29.34 -8.04 -33.31
N ALA A 455 -28.09 -8.29 -33.71
CA ALA A 455 -27.02 -7.28 -33.67
C ALA A 455 -27.44 -5.97 -34.36
N GLY A 456 -27.22 -4.84 -33.68
CA GLY A 456 -27.45 -3.51 -34.22
C GLY A 456 -28.91 -3.05 -34.27
N GLN A 457 -29.87 -3.86 -33.82
CA GLN A 457 -31.29 -3.47 -33.73
C GLN A 457 -31.66 -3.02 -32.30
N VAL A 458 -32.57 -2.05 -32.19
CA VAL A 458 -33.06 -1.53 -30.90
C VAL A 458 -34.23 -2.39 -30.41
N TYR A 459 -34.24 -2.71 -29.12
CA TYR A 459 -35.33 -3.44 -28.46
C TYR A 459 -35.72 -2.77 -27.14
N ASP A 460 -37.02 -2.79 -26.86
CA ASP A 460 -37.57 -2.26 -25.62
C ASP A 460 -37.67 -3.36 -24.56
N ILE A 461 -37.13 -3.09 -23.37
CA ILE A 461 -37.29 -3.94 -22.19
C ILE A 461 -38.07 -3.16 -21.14
N THR A 462 -39.36 -3.43 -21.05
CA THR A 462 -40.26 -2.77 -20.10
C THR A 462 -39.96 -3.16 -18.66
N CYS A 463 -39.80 -2.16 -17.80
CA CYS A 463 -39.71 -2.34 -16.37
C CYS A 463 -41.08 -2.73 -15.77
N PRO A 464 -41.15 -3.72 -14.84
CA PRO A 464 -42.41 -4.11 -14.20
C PRO A 464 -42.88 -3.15 -13.08
N TYR A 465 -42.08 -2.16 -12.69
CA TYR A 465 -42.36 -1.23 -11.59
C TYR A 465 -42.65 0.19 -12.08
N GLU A 466 -43.67 0.82 -11.50
CA GLU A 466 -43.98 2.25 -11.72
C GLU A 466 -43.10 3.18 -10.88
N THR A 467 -42.54 2.68 -9.77
CA THR A 467 -41.62 3.42 -8.90
C THR A 467 -40.40 2.57 -8.57
N MET A 468 -39.24 3.21 -8.54
CA MET A 468 -37.96 2.67 -8.07
C MET A 468 -37.40 3.56 -6.97
N ASP A 469 -36.95 2.96 -5.88
CA ASP A 469 -36.28 3.67 -4.78
C ASP A 469 -34.99 2.93 -4.45
N ASP A 470 -33.89 3.43 -5.02
CA ASP A 470 -32.59 2.78 -4.99
C ASP A 470 -32.66 1.32 -5.50
N THR A 471 -33.43 1.08 -6.56
CA THR A 471 -33.64 -0.27 -7.12
C THR A 471 -32.55 -0.59 -8.14
N ALA A 472 -31.84 -1.71 -7.95
CA ALA A 472 -30.82 -2.17 -8.90
C ALA A 472 -31.42 -2.70 -10.21
N VAL A 473 -30.77 -2.38 -11.32
CA VAL A 473 -31.05 -2.89 -12.65
C VAL A 473 -29.78 -3.55 -13.19
N LEU A 474 -29.88 -4.81 -13.60
CA LEU A 474 -28.77 -5.59 -14.14
C LEU A 474 -29.04 -5.90 -15.61
N VAL A 475 -28.17 -5.44 -16.50
CA VAL A 475 -28.18 -5.82 -17.92
C VAL A 475 -27.06 -6.83 -18.15
N TYR A 476 -27.41 -8.08 -18.44
CA TYR A 476 -26.45 -9.18 -18.60
C TYR A 476 -25.77 -9.17 -19.98
N ALA A 477 -24.59 -9.79 -20.04
CA ALA A 477 -23.65 -9.74 -21.16
C ALA A 477 -23.29 -8.30 -21.60
N ALA A 478 -22.90 -7.46 -20.64
CA ALA A 478 -22.52 -6.05 -20.81
C ALA A 478 -21.53 -5.82 -21.94
N SER A 479 -20.53 -6.68 -22.07
CA SER A 479 -19.50 -6.61 -23.11
C SER A 479 -20.07 -6.67 -24.53
N ARG A 480 -21.34 -7.09 -24.68
CA ARG A 480 -22.08 -7.17 -25.96
C ARG A 480 -23.14 -6.09 -26.11
N ILE A 481 -23.27 -5.12 -25.20
CA ILE A 481 -24.20 -4.00 -25.37
C ILE A 481 -23.53 -2.90 -26.20
N GLN A 482 -24.19 -2.51 -27.30
CA GLN A 482 -23.74 -1.44 -28.19
C GLN A 482 -24.31 -0.08 -27.79
N SER A 483 -25.57 -0.01 -27.34
CA SER A 483 -26.18 1.23 -26.85
C SER A 483 -27.16 0.92 -25.73
N MET A 484 -27.16 1.78 -24.71
CA MET A 484 -28.18 1.82 -23.65
C MET A 484 -29.34 2.77 -24.00
N GLY A 485 -29.21 3.54 -25.10
CA GLY A 485 -30.14 4.60 -25.46
C GLY A 485 -30.12 5.79 -24.50
N ASP A 486 -31.25 6.48 -24.44
CA ASP A 486 -31.54 7.53 -23.45
C ASP A 486 -32.04 6.89 -22.15
N VAL A 487 -31.22 6.99 -21.11
CA VAL A 487 -31.54 6.54 -19.75
C VAL A 487 -31.69 7.73 -18.79
N SER A 488 -31.86 8.95 -19.31
CA SER A 488 -32.01 10.16 -18.49
C SER A 488 -33.29 10.17 -17.65
N THR A 489 -34.32 9.46 -18.12
CA THR A 489 -35.60 9.24 -17.42
C THR A 489 -35.50 8.21 -16.29
N CYS A 490 -34.40 7.43 -16.24
CA CYS A 490 -34.17 6.44 -15.17
C CYS A 490 -33.63 7.07 -13.88
N TYR A 491 -33.15 8.32 -13.92
CA TYR A 491 -32.57 9.04 -12.77
C TYR A 491 -31.53 8.18 -12.04
N ILE A 492 -30.49 7.79 -12.78
CA ILE A 492 -29.43 6.91 -12.30
C ILE A 492 -28.69 7.53 -11.11
N HIS A 493 -28.49 6.72 -10.07
CA HIS A 493 -27.67 6.98 -8.90
C HIS A 493 -26.34 6.21 -9.03
N ASP A 494 -26.17 5.11 -8.30
CA ASP A 494 -25.01 4.24 -8.37
C ASP A 494 -24.95 3.49 -9.71
N ASN A 495 -23.75 3.30 -10.25
CA ASN A 495 -23.56 2.71 -11.57
C ASN A 495 -22.17 2.11 -11.81
N ASP A 496 -22.15 1.09 -12.66
CA ASP A 496 -20.97 0.47 -13.23
C ASP A 496 -21.24 0.06 -14.69
N PHE A 497 -20.73 0.87 -15.62
CA PHE A 497 -20.72 0.59 -17.06
C PHE A 497 -19.37 0.06 -17.54
N SER A 498 -18.41 -0.23 -16.63
CA SER A 498 -17.03 -0.55 -16.99
C SER A 498 -16.87 -1.81 -17.84
N LYS A 499 -17.79 -2.77 -17.70
CA LYS A 499 -17.83 -4.01 -18.48
C LYS A 499 -18.46 -3.85 -19.86
N ALA A 500 -19.05 -2.69 -20.18
CA ALA A 500 -19.68 -2.42 -21.46
C ALA A 500 -18.65 -2.07 -22.56
N GLU A 501 -17.72 -2.98 -22.83
CA GLU A 501 -16.55 -2.74 -23.70
C GLU A 501 -16.90 -2.37 -25.16
N ARG A 502 -18.14 -2.62 -25.59
CA ARG A 502 -18.63 -2.33 -26.93
C ARG A 502 -19.65 -1.20 -27.02
N LEU A 503 -19.90 -0.50 -25.92
CA LEU A 503 -20.89 0.56 -25.83
C LEU A 503 -20.43 1.80 -26.62
N LYS A 504 -21.24 2.26 -27.56
CA LYS A 504 -20.98 3.40 -28.45
C LYS A 504 -21.69 4.67 -28.00
N GLU A 505 -22.79 4.56 -27.27
CA GLU A 505 -23.59 5.71 -26.83
C GLU A 505 -24.10 5.50 -25.40
N LEU A 506 -24.02 6.54 -24.58
CA LEU A 506 -24.58 6.60 -23.24
C LEU A 506 -25.17 7.99 -22.97
N ILE A 507 -26.49 8.08 -22.81
CA ILE A 507 -27.20 9.34 -22.53
C ILE A 507 -27.85 9.24 -21.15
N ILE A 508 -27.27 9.92 -20.16
CA ILE A 508 -27.76 10.00 -18.77
C ILE A 508 -28.34 11.39 -18.49
N GLY A 509 -27.82 12.43 -19.16
CA GLY A 509 -28.30 13.80 -19.05
C GLY A 509 -29.48 14.12 -19.97
N ASN A 510 -30.20 15.21 -19.66
CA ASN A 510 -31.33 15.68 -20.45
C ASN A 510 -31.31 17.20 -20.61
N THR A 511 -31.77 17.71 -21.75
CA THR A 511 -31.80 19.15 -22.07
C THR A 511 -33.08 19.88 -21.68
N THR A 512 -34.14 19.17 -21.29
CA THR A 512 -35.41 19.80 -20.91
C THR A 512 -35.18 20.81 -19.78
N GLU A 513 -35.65 22.05 -19.98
CA GLU A 513 -35.52 23.11 -18.98
C GLU A 513 -36.13 22.68 -17.64
N GLY A 514 -35.37 22.83 -16.55
CA GLY A 514 -35.78 22.37 -15.21
C GLY A 514 -35.45 20.90 -14.89
N TYR A 515 -34.90 20.12 -15.83
CA TYR A 515 -34.36 18.80 -15.52
C TYR A 515 -33.10 18.92 -14.65
N SER A 516 -33.00 18.05 -13.64
CA SER A 516 -31.81 17.88 -12.82
C SER A 516 -31.80 16.47 -12.24
N ASN A 517 -30.70 15.73 -12.46
CA ASN A 517 -30.44 14.49 -11.75
C ASN A 517 -29.43 14.75 -10.62
N THR A 518 -29.94 14.96 -9.41
CA THR A 518 -29.14 15.17 -8.20
C THR A 518 -28.65 13.86 -7.56
N PHE A 519 -29.09 12.69 -8.04
CA PHE A 519 -28.66 11.41 -7.49
C PHE A 519 -27.30 10.97 -8.04
N LEU A 520 -26.98 11.28 -9.31
CA LEU A 520 -25.70 10.89 -9.91
C LEU A 520 -24.52 11.63 -9.25
N THR A 521 -23.74 10.93 -8.44
CA THR A 521 -22.54 11.46 -7.75
C THR A 521 -21.23 10.98 -8.36
N ASN A 522 -21.26 9.86 -9.07
CA ASN A 522 -20.13 9.25 -9.77
C ASN A 522 -20.59 8.62 -11.08
N LEU A 523 -19.67 8.42 -12.02
CA LEU A 523 -19.94 7.76 -13.29
C LEU A 523 -18.77 6.84 -13.66
N VAL A 524 -19.01 5.53 -13.68
CA VAL A 524 -17.99 4.52 -13.95
C VAL A 524 -18.16 3.98 -15.38
N ILE A 525 -17.43 4.54 -16.33
CA ILE A 525 -17.49 4.15 -17.76
C ILE A 525 -16.46 3.07 -18.11
N GLY A 526 -15.37 2.98 -17.35
CA GLY A 526 -14.24 2.10 -17.65
C GLY A 526 -13.50 2.46 -18.95
N ASN A 527 -12.76 1.50 -19.50
CA ASN A 527 -11.90 1.68 -20.68
C ASN A 527 -12.66 1.47 -22.01
N ASN A 528 -13.76 2.18 -22.18
CA ASN A 528 -14.63 1.97 -23.33
C ASN A 528 -14.05 2.57 -24.62
N ARG A 529 -13.37 1.73 -25.40
CA ARG A 529 -12.71 2.13 -26.65
C ARG A 529 -13.68 2.47 -27.77
N LEU A 530 -14.92 2.00 -27.72
CA LEU A 530 -15.90 2.20 -28.79
C LEU A 530 -16.88 3.34 -28.51
N LEU A 531 -16.84 3.94 -27.31
CA LEU A 531 -17.71 5.06 -26.96
C LEU A 531 -17.53 6.21 -27.94
N GLU A 532 -18.61 6.62 -28.59
CA GLU A 532 -18.67 7.72 -29.55
C GLU A 532 -19.43 8.93 -28.98
N LYS A 533 -20.40 8.72 -28.09
CA LYS A 533 -21.20 9.79 -27.50
C LYS A 533 -21.48 9.56 -26.01
N LEU A 534 -21.26 10.60 -25.21
CA LEU A 534 -21.63 10.66 -23.80
C LEU A 534 -22.38 11.95 -23.48
N ASP A 535 -23.55 11.83 -22.88
CA ASP A 535 -24.34 12.95 -22.38
C ASP A 535 -24.63 12.82 -20.88
N VAL A 536 -24.13 13.77 -20.10
CA VAL A 536 -24.29 13.88 -18.65
C VAL A 536 -24.80 15.26 -18.24
N ARG A 537 -25.44 16.00 -19.16
CA ARG A 537 -25.99 17.33 -18.86
C ARG A 537 -26.93 17.32 -17.66
N ASN A 538 -26.90 18.42 -16.89
CA ASN A 538 -27.78 18.65 -15.74
C ASN A 538 -27.67 17.56 -14.64
N THR A 539 -26.44 17.14 -14.34
CA THR A 539 -26.07 16.23 -13.24
C THR A 539 -25.22 16.96 -12.19
N PRO A 540 -25.79 17.91 -11.42
CA PRO A 540 -25.02 18.87 -10.63
C PRO A 540 -24.16 18.24 -9.53
N ASN A 541 -24.48 17.03 -9.07
CA ASN A 541 -23.75 16.34 -8.00
C ASN A 541 -22.62 15.43 -8.52
N LEU A 542 -22.48 15.24 -9.84
CA LEU A 542 -21.35 14.56 -10.47
C LEU A 542 -20.12 15.47 -10.41
N SER A 543 -19.55 15.58 -9.21
CA SER A 543 -18.54 16.59 -8.84
C SER A 543 -17.09 16.10 -8.97
N THR A 544 -16.89 15.02 -9.73
CA THR A 544 -15.61 14.37 -9.96
C THR A 544 -14.99 14.81 -11.30
N SER A 545 -13.78 14.32 -11.59
CA SER A 545 -13.18 14.42 -12.92
C SER A 545 -13.48 13.15 -13.72
N LEU A 546 -13.70 13.29 -15.02
CA LEU A 546 -13.86 12.13 -15.92
C LEU A 546 -12.60 11.89 -16.75
N ASP A 547 -12.17 10.63 -16.80
CA ASP A 547 -11.02 10.17 -17.57
C ASP A 547 -11.48 9.45 -18.85
N PHE A 548 -11.21 10.08 -19.99
CA PHE A 548 -11.44 9.54 -21.32
C PHE A 548 -10.16 9.14 -22.03
N SER A 549 -9.03 9.00 -21.32
CA SER A 549 -7.72 8.69 -21.92
C SER A 549 -7.71 7.40 -22.76
N LYS A 550 -8.66 6.48 -22.52
CA LYS A 550 -8.86 5.24 -23.29
C LYS A 550 -10.02 5.28 -24.29
N CYS A 551 -10.80 6.35 -24.33
CA CYS A 551 -11.99 6.52 -25.18
C CYS A 551 -11.64 7.24 -26.50
N LEU A 552 -10.72 6.67 -27.29
CA LEU A 552 -10.21 7.29 -28.53
C LEU A 552 -11.29 7.57 -29.58
N ASN A 553 -12.41 6.84 -29.55
CA ASN A 553 -13.51 7.02 -30.50
C ASN A 553 -14.57 8.02 -30.05
N LEU A 554 -14.44 8.66 -28.87
CA LEU A 554 -15.41 9.63 -28.38
C LEU A 554 -15.44 10.83 -29.33
N LYS A 555 -16.61 11.12 -29.90
CA LYS A 555 -16.88 12.22 -30.85
C LYS A 555 -17.66 13.36 -30.18
N GLU A 556 -18.60 13.02 -29.29
CA GLU A 556 -19.51 13.97 -28.66
C GLU A 556 -19.52 13.81 -27.14
N PHE A 557 -19.25 14.91 -26.43
CA PHE A 557 -19.34 14.98 -24.98
C PHE A 557 -20.17 16.19 -24.53
N TYR A 558 -21.28 15.91 -23.85
CA TYR A 558 -22.21 16.94 -23.36
C TYR A 558 -22.28 16.91 -21.83
N ALA A 559 -21.86 17.98 -21.17
CA ALA A 559 -21.73 18.05 -19.71
C ALA A 559 -22.14 19.42 -19.11
N THR A 560 -22.80 20.29 -19.86
CA THR A 560 -23.35 21.54 -19.33
C THR A 560 -24.34 21.29 -18.20
N GLY A 561 -24.25 22.06 -17.11
CA GLY A 561 -25.08 21.87 -15.91
C GLY A 561 -24.67 20.69 -15.02
N SER A 562 -23.61 19.96 -15.36
CA SER A 562 -23.01 18.96 -14.45
C SER A 562 -22.07 19.61 -13.43
N GLY A 563 -21.74 18.87 -12.37
CA GLY A 563 -20.80 19.30 -11.33
C GLY A 563 -19.31 19.10 -11.66
N LEU A 564 -18.96 18.63 -12.87
CA LEU A 564 -17.63 18.11 -13.16
C LEU A 564 -16.51 19.11 -12.86
N THR A 565 -15.43 18.61 -12.26
CA THR A 565 -14.27 19.42 -11.87
C THR A 565 -13.09 19.31 -12.83
N GLY A 566 -13.05 18.27 -13.66
CA GLY A 566 -11.98 18.07 -14.63
C GLY A 566 -12.33 17.08 -15.73
N VAL A 567 -11.65 17.19 -16.87
CA VAL A 567 -11.80 16.27 -18.00
C VAL A 567 -10.42 15.95 -18.60
N LEU A 568 -10.13 14.66 -18.74
CA LEU A 568 -8.95 14.15 -19.43
C LEU A 568 -9.37 13.50 -20.75
N PHE A 569 -9.11 14.16 -21.88
CA PHE A 569 -9.41 13.59 -23.19
C PHE A 569 -8.34 12.59 -23.66
N ALA A 570 -8.74 11.65 -24.52
CA ALA A 570 -7.81 10.74 -25.19
C ALA A 570 -6.81 11.52 -26.06
N ASN A 571 -5.52 11.22 -25.91
CA ASN A 571 -4.49 11.79 -26.75
C ASN A 571 -4.69 11.37 -28.22
N GLY A 572 -4.93 12.32 -29.13
CA GLY A 572 -5.25 12.01 -30.53
C GLY A 572 -6.68 11.49 -30.75
N GLY A 573 -7.58 11.69 -29.78
CA GLY A 573 -8.96 11.22 -29.84
C GLY A 573 -9.81 11.89 -30.93
N LYS A 574 -10.91 11.24 -31.32
CA LYS A 574 -11.84 11.67 -32.37
C LYS A 574 -12.87 12.72 -31.94
N ILE A 575 -12.66 13.39 -30.80
CA ILE A 575 -13.65 14.32 -30.22
C ILE A 575 -13.86 15.50 -31.16
N THR A 576 -15.11 15.74 -31.56
CA THR A 576 -15.54 16.86 -32.41
C THR A 576 -16.31 17.91 -31.64
N THR A 577 -17.13 17.49 -30.66
CA THR A 577 -17.98 18.36 -29.83
C THR A 577 -17.74 18.10 -28.35
N ALA A 578 -17.43 19.16 -27.59
CA ALA A 578 -17.35 19.12 -26.13
C ALA A 578 -18.05 20.34 -25.52
N LEU A 579 -19.17 20.13 -24.81
CA LEU A 579 -19.88 21.18 -24.07
C LEU A 579 -19.67 20.96 -22.57
N LEU A 580 -18.91 21.84 -21.93
CA LEU A 580 -18.35 21.64 -20.58
C LEU A 580 -18.96 22.62 -19.55
N PRO A 581 -19.06 22.23 -18.26
CA PRO A 581 -19.69 23.06 -17.23
C PRO A 581 -18.80 24.23 -16.76
N ASN A 582 -19.35 25.13 -15.95
CA ASN A 582 -18.65 26.25 -15.33
C ASN A 582 -17.88 25.88 -14.05
N THR A 583 -17.89 24.60 -13.66
CA THR A 583 -17.27 24.07 -12.44
C THR A 583 -15.84 23.57 -12.64
N LEU A 584 -15.35 23.50 -13.88
CA LEU A 584 -14.04 22.95 -14.20
C LEU A 584 -12.90 23.73 -13.54
N THR A 585 -11.98 22.99 -12.93
CA THR A 585 -10.71 23.49 -12.39
C THR A 585 -9.51 23.08 -13.23
N SER A 586 -9.64 22.02 -14.03
CA SER A 586 -8.58 21.49 -14.90
C SER A 586 -9.11 21.00 -16.26
N ILE A 587 -8.32 21.20 -17.31
CA ILE A 587 -8.61 20.70 -18.68
C ILE A 587 -7.34 20.11 -19.28
N ASN A 588 -7.44 18.89 -19.82
CA ASN A 588 -6.34 18.21 -20.50
C ASN A 588 -6.74 17.78 -21.92
N MET A 589 -6.16 18.45 -22.91
CA MET A 589 -6.41 18.29 -24.34
C MET A 589 -5.07 18.10 -25.07
N LYS A 590 -4.88 16.94 -25.70
CA LYS A 590 -3.65 16.61 -26.43
C LYS A 590 -3.97 16.02 -27.81
N ASN A 591 -3.38 16.61 -28.85
CA ASN A 591 -3.51 16.23 -30.25
C ASN A 591 -4.97 16.09 -30.71
N LEU A 592 -5.87 16.95 -30.20
CA LEU A 592 -7.30 16.91 -30.52
C LEU A 592 -7.60 17.64 -31.84
N LEU A 593 -7.19 17.03 -32.95
CA LEU A 593 -7.25 17.65 -34.28
C LEU A 593 -8.67 17.78 -34.86
N TYR A 594 -9.67 17.17 -34.22
CA TYR A 594 -11.05 17.15 -34.70
C TYR A 594 -12.00 18.02 -33.87
N LEU A 595 -11.56 18.60 -32.75
CA LEU A 595 -12.40 19.34 -31.80
C LEU A 595 -12.77 20.72 -32.34
N THR A 596 -13.83 20.78 -33.14
CA THR A 596 -14.29 22.01 -33.81
C THR A 596 -15.41 22.74 -33.05
N ASN A 597 -16.08 22.07 -32.10
CA ASN A 597 -17.13 22.67 -31.28
C ASN A 597 -16.83 22.48 -29.78
N LEU A 598 -15.98 23.34 -29.23
CA LEU A 598 -15.69 23.43 -27.80
C LEU A 598 -16.46 24.61 -27.19
N GLN A 599 -17.30 24.33 -26.19
CA GLN A 599 -17.97 25.36 -25.39
C GLN A 599 -17.77 25.07 -23.91
N ILE A 600 -17.41 26.11 -23.14
CA ILE A 600 -17.23 26.02 -21.69
C ILE A 600 -18.06 27.13 -21.06
N THR A 601 -18.99 26.77 -20.15
CA THR A 601 -19.93 27.73 -19.56
C THR A 601 -19.24 28.78 -18.66
N GLY A 602 -18.08 28.46 -18.07
CA GLY A 602 -17.32 29.40 -17.25
C GLY A 602 -15.84 29.03 -17.11
N TYR A 603 -14.97 30.04 -17.01
CA TYR A 603 -13.51 29.88 -17.06
C TYR A 603 -12.80 30.27 -15.76
N ASP A 604 -13.50 30.97 -14.85
CA ASP A 604 -12.89 31.60 -13.67
C ASP A 604 -12.33 30.58 -12.66
N LYS A 605 -12.78 29.32 -12.69
CA LYS A 605 -12.28 28.27 -11.79
C LYS A 605 -11.10 27.49 -12.36
N ILE A 606 -10.80 27.64 -13.66
CA ILE A 606 -9.74 26.90 -14.33
C ILE A 606 -8.39 27.43 -13.83
N SER A 607 -7.66 26.56 -13.13
CA SER A 607 -6.32 26.84 -12.61
C SER A 607 -5.22 26.12 -13.41
N THR A 608 -5.56 25.01 -14.07
CA THR A 608 -4.63 24.15 -14.82
C THR A 608 -5.09 23.91 -16.26
N LEU A 609 -4.21 24.16 -17.23
CA LEU A 609 -4.45 23.93 -18.66
C LEU A 609 -3.32 23.12 -19.31
N ILE A 610 -3.67 22.00 -19.93
CA ILE A 610 -2.76 21.24 -20.80
C ILE A 610 -3.37 21.22 -22.21
N LEU A 611 -2.73 21.94 -23.14
CA LEU A 611 -3.18 22.19 -24.51
C LEU A 611 -2.03 21.83 -25.47
N GLU A 612 -1.95 20.59 -25.93
CA GLU A 612 -0.85 20.15 -26.80
C GLU A 612 -1.35 19.90 -28.22
N ASN A 613 -0.82 20.64 -29.21
CA ASN A 613 -1.11 20.44 -30.64
C ASN A 613 -2.60 20.40 -30.98
N CYS A 614 -3.38 21.30 -30.35
CA CYS A 614 -4.82 21.43 -30.53
C CYS A 614 -5.14 22.58 -31.51
N ASN A 615 -4.57 22.54 -32.72
CA ASN A 615 -4.56 23.68 -33.64
C ASN A 615 -5.95 24.11 -34.16
N VAL A 616 -6.96 23.25 -34.04
CA VAL A 616 -8.36 23.56 -34.39
C VAL A 616 -9.12 24.24 -33.25
N VAL A 617 -8.53 24.30 -32.05
CA VAL A 617 -9.07 24.99 -30.88
C VAL A 617 -8.38 26.34 -30.73
N ASP A 618 -9.14 27.38 -30.43
CA ASP A 618 -8.61 28.70 -30.07
C ASP A 618 -7.90 28.66 -28.71
N CYS A 619 -6.68 28.10 -28.70
CA CYS A 619 -5.86 27.96 -27.51
C CYS A 619 -5.50 29.32 -26.90
N LYS A 620 -5.39 30.38 -27.73
CA LYS A 620 -5.18 31.76 -27.29
C LYS A 620 -6.38 32.26 -26.49
N GLY A 621 -7.58 32.18 -27.05
CA GLY A 621 -8.79 32.60 -26.37
C GLY A 621 -9.08 31.80 -25.08
N LEU A 622 -8.71 30.51 -25.04
CA LEU A 622 -8.83 29.69 -23.83
C LEU A 622 -7.95 30.20 -22.68
N ILE A 623 -6.67 30.49 -22.93
CA ILE A 623 -5.78 31.01 -21.88
C ILE A 623 -6.18 32.43 -21.46
N GLU A 624 -6.62 33.28 -22.38
CA GLU A 624 -7.10 34.65 -22.10
C GLU A 624 -8.35 34.66 -21.21
N LYS A 625 -9.32 33.77 -21.49
CA LYS A 625 -10.55 33.65 -20.67
C LYS A 625 -10.30 33.02 -19.30
N SER A 626 -9.32 32.11 -19.20
CA SER A 626 -8.97 31.40 -17.96
C SER A 626 -8.08 32.27 -17.06
N LYS A 627 -8.64 33.34 -16.48
CA LYS A 627 -7.88 34.37 -15.75
C LYS A 627 -7.09 33.84 -14.54
N ASN A 628 -7.63 32.82 -13.86
CA ASN A 628 -7.03 32.19 -12.69
C ASN A 628 -6.08 31.02 -13.02
N ALA A 629 -5.80 30.77 -14.30
CA ALA A 629 -4.80 29.80 -14.70
C ALA A 629 -3.43 30.21 -14.17
N ASN A 630 -2.79 29.30 -13.42
CA ASN A 630 -1.45 29.50 -12.84
C ASN A 630 -0.48 28.37 -13.18
N ARG A 631 -0.97 27.32 -13.87
CA ARG A 631 -0.17 26.18 -14.32
C ARG A 631 -0.56 25.78 -15.74
N VAL A 632 0.39 25.88 -16.68
CA VAL A 632 0.10 25.69 -18.11
C VAL A 632 1.17 24.91 -18.88
N ARG A 633 0.71 24.09 -19.82
CA ARG A 633 1.50 23.51 -20.90
C ARG A 633 0.74 23.73 -22.21
N ILE A 634 1.27 24.56 -23.09
CA ILE A 634 0.62 24.94 -24.35
C ILE A 634 1.62 24.73 -25.50
N THR A 635 1.38 23.78 -26.40
CA THR A 635 2.32 23.47 -27.49
C THR A 635 1.61 23.41 -28.85
N GLY A 636 2.37 23.57 -29.93
CA GLY A 636 1.85 23.54 -31.30
C GLY A 636 1.12 24.83 -31.70
N ILE A 637 1.39 25.95 -31.02
CA ILE A 637 0.74 27.23 -31.30
C ILE A 637 1.30 27.90 -32.56
N ASN A 638 0.48 28.71 -33.22
CA ASN A 638 0.88 29.65 -34.25
C ASN A 638 0.10 30.95 -34.04
N TRP A 639 0.68 31.89 -33.28
CA TRP A 639 -0.03 33.11 -32.86
C TRP A 639 0.51 34.36 -33.55
N GLN A 640 -0.42 35.22 -33.96
CA GLN A 640 -0.16 36.62 -34.32
C GLN A 640 -0.67 37.48 -33.17
N LEU A 641 0.24 38.19 -32.49
CA LEU A 641 -0.08 39.00 -31.33
C LEU A 641 0.22 40.48 -31.63
N ASP A 642 -0.61 41.38 -31.09
CA ASP A 642 -0.42 42.83 -31.25
C ASP A 642 0.74 43.36 -30.38
N ASP A 643 1.03 42.68 -29.27
CA ASP A 643 2.11 42.98 -28.34
C ASP A 643 2.55 41.72 -27.57
N THR A 644 3.42 41.90 -26.57
CA THR A 644 4.00 40.81 -25.76
C THR A 644 3.22 40.50 -24.47
N THR A 645 2.10 41.17 -24.19
CA THR A 645 1.36 41.08 -22.91
C THR A 645 0.93 39.64 -22.57
N LEU A 646 0.46 38.89 -23.58
CA LEU A 646 0.07 37.50 -23.37
C LEU A 646 1.27 36.60 -23.05
N LEU A 647 2.42 36.85 -23.71
CA LEU A 647 3.66 36.12 -23.44
C LEU A 647 4.16 36.43 -22.02
N ASP A 648 4.19 37.70 -21.60
CA ASP A 648 4.57 38.08 -20.24
C ASP A 648 3.72 37.37 -19.18
N ARG A 649 2.40 37.28 -19.42
CA ARG A 649 1.49 36.56 -18.51
C ARG A 649 1.82 35.07 -18.44
N ILE A 650 2.02 34.40 -19.58
CA ILE A 650 2.34 32.95 -19.61
C ILE A 650 3.71 32.69 -18.98
N TYR A 651 4.69 33.58 -19.18
CA TYR A 651 6.02 33.48 -18.62
C TYR A 651 6.01 33.43 -17.09
N SER A 652 5.09 34.16 -16.44
CA SER A 652 4.93 34.16 -14.97
C SER A 652 4.26 32.91 -14.38
N MET A 653 3.73 32.00 -15.20
CA MET A 653 3.01 30.81 -14.74
C MET A 653 3.94 29.62 -14.50
N LYS A 654 3.49 28.65 -13.68
CA LYS A 654 4.15 27.34 -13.54
C LYS A 654 3.80 26.42 -14.70
N GLY A 655 4.51 25.30 -14.84
CA GLY A 655 4.27 24.34 -15.93
C GLY A 655 3.94 22.92 -15.48
N ILE A 656 3.72 22.07 -16.48
CA ILE A 656 3.56 20.62 -16.35
C ILE A 656 4.42 19.98 -17.43
N ASP A 657 5.25 19.00 -17.08
CA ASP A 657 6.11 18.31 -18.03
C ASP A 657 5.33 17.31 -18.92
N ARG A 658 6.05 16.63 -19.83
CA ARG A 658 5.45 15.64 -20.74
C ARG A 658 4.84 14.41 -20.03
N ASN A 659 5.28 14.11 -18.81
CA ASN A 659 4.84 12.97 -18.03
C ASN A 659 3.67 13.31 -17.09
N GLY A 660 3.30 14.60 -16.99
CA GLY A 660 2.24 15.09 -16.11
C GLY A 660 2.75 15.58 -14.75
N TYR A 661 4.06 15.73 -14.54
CA TYR A 661 4.64 16.27 -13.30
C TYR A 661 4.73 17.79 -13.33
N ASN A 662 4.63 18.42 -12.17
CA ASN A 662 4.74 19.88 -12.03
C ASN A 662 6.15 20.39 -12.35
N THR A 663 6.25 21.52 -13.06
CA THR A 663 7.49 22.27 -13.28
C THR A 663 7.36 23.70 -12.78
N ASP A 664 8.48 24.35 -12.48
CA ASP A 664 8.51 25.73 -11.99
C ASP A 664 8.28 26.77 -13.10
N GLN A 665 8.68 26.46 -14.34
CA GLN A 665 8.45 27.29 -15.52
C GLN A 665 7.30 26.74 -16.38
N SER A 666 6.46 27.65 -16.91
CA SER A 666 5.44 27.34 -17.92
C SER A 666 6.06 26.73 -19.18
N ILE A 667 5.29 25.90 -19.88
CA ILE A 667 5.76 25.33 -21.15
C ILE A 667 4.95 25.92 -22.30
N LEU A 668 5.63 26.61 -23.20
CA LEU A 668 5.10 27.18 -24.44
C LEU A 668 5.97 26.71 -25.62
N ALA A 669 5.36 26.24 -26.72
CA ALA A 669 6.11 25.79 -27.91
C ALA A 669 5.30 25.97 -29.20
N GLY A 670 5.95 26.30 -30.31
CA GLY A 670 5.30 26.63 -31.60
C GLY A 670 5.91 27.88 -32.24
N SER A 671 5.08 28.74 -32.85
CA SER A 671 5.52 30.01 -33.44
C SER A 671 4.67 31.20 -32.97
N VAL A 672 5.30 32.34 -32.72
CA VAL A 672 4.64 33.61 -32.37
C VAL A 672 5.23 34.74 -33.18
N HIS A 673 4.39 35.66 -33.66
CA HIS A 673 4.81 36.92 -34.26
C HIS A 673 4.26 38.11 -33.47
N VAL A 674 5.08 39.15 -33.26
CA VAL A 674 4.70 40.44 -32.67
C VAL A 674 5.24 41.61 -33.50
N PRO A 675 4.52 42.75 -33.63
CA PRO A 675 5.01 43.87 -34.44
C PRO A 675 6.25 44.55 -33.86
N VAL A 676 6.36 44.64 -32.53
CA VAL A 676 7.51 45.25 -31.84
C VAL A 676 8.03 44.30 -30.78
N MET A 677 9.34 44.00 -30.84
CA MET A 677 10.05 43.22 -29.84
C MET A 677 11.14 44.06 -29.18
N ARG A 678 11.41 43.77 -27.91
CA ARG A 678 12.51 44.36 -27.13
C ARG A 678 13.61 43.32 -26.96
N GLU A 679 14.87 43.73 -27.11
CA GLU A 679 16.02 42.82 -27.11
C GLU A 679 16.07 41.90 -25.88
N LYS A 680 15.84 42.45 -24.67
CA LYS A 680 15.87 41.61 -23.46
C LYS A 680 14.74 40.59 -23.41
N LYS A 681 13.52 41.02 -23.73
CA LYS A 681 12.33 40.15 -23.66
C LYS A 681 12.44 38.98 -24.64
N LEU A 682 13.01 39.23 -25.81
CA LEU A 682 13.31 38.17 -26.78
C LEU A 682 14.24 37.10 -26.18
N ALA A 683 15.30 37.51 -25.48
CA ALA A 683 16.25 36.58 -24.86
C ALA A 683 15.62 35.76 -23.71
N GLU A 684 14.83 36.39 -22.83
CA GLU A 684 14.11 35.70 -21.73
C GLU A 684 13.16 34.63 -22.27
N TYR A 685 12.40 34.96 -23.33
CA TYR A 685 11.48 34.02 -23.95
C TYR A 685 12.21 32.86 -24.63
N GLN A 686 13.34 33.11 -25.29
CA GLN A 686 14.15 32.07 -25.91
C GLN A 686 14.77 31.10 -24.88
N GLU A 687 15.13 31.58 -23.70
CA GLU A 687 15.65 30.74 -22.61
C GLU A 687 14.54 29.89 -21.96
N ALA A 688 13.41 30.48 -21.62
CA ALA A 688 12.31 29.76 -20.98
C ALA A 688 11.60 28.79 -21.94
N TRP A 689 11.53 29.13 -23.23
CA TRP A 689 10.78 28.38 -24.22
C TRP A 689 11.64 28.08 -25.46
N ALA A 690 12.62 27.19 -25.29
CA ALA A 690 13.53 26.80 -26.36
C ALA A 690 12.84 26.27 -27.63
N ASP A 691 11.62 25.72 -27.50
CA ASP A 691 10.80 25.20 -28.60
C ASP A 691 9.80 26.23 -29.17
N LEU A 692 9.95 27.51 -28.84
CA LEU A 692 9.11 28.61 -29.36
C LEU A 692 9.89 29.50 -30.34
N ASP A 693 9.46 29.50 -31.61
CA ASP A 693 9.97 30.40 -32.63
C ASP A 693 9.29 31.78 -32.52
N ILE A 694 10.07 32.85 -32.40
CA ILE A 694 9.56 34.22 -32.20
C ILE A 694 10.06 35.12 -33.33
N THR A 695 9.12 35.72 -34.08
CA THR A 695 9.41 36.67 -35.17
C THR A 695 8.85 38.05 -34.88
N TYR A 696 9.45 39.10 -35.46
CA TYR A 696 9.04 40.50 -35.22
C TYR A 696 9.42 41.45 -36.36
N ASN A 697 8.74 42.61 -36.46
CA ASN A 697 9.06 43.62 -37.48
C ASN A 697 10.16 44.58 -37.02
N THR A 698 10.05 45.10 -35.80
CA THR A 698 10.99 46.08 -35.24
C THR A 698 11.57 45.57 -33.93
N LEU A 699 12.90 45.65 -33.82
CA LEU A 699 13.63 45.41 -32.59
C LEU A 699 14.02 46.75 -31.99
N VAL A 700 13.57 47.03 -30.77
CA VAL A 700 13.97 48.25 -30.02
C VAL A 700 15.32 48.00 -29.36
N GLU A 701 16.33 48.78 -29.75
CA GLU A 701 17.66 48.81 -29.11
C GLU A 701 17.54 49.41 -27.70
N GLN A 702 18.01 48.68 -26.69
CA GLN A 702 17.92 49.07 -25.28
C GLN A 702 19.31 49.12 -24.64
N PHE A 703 19.58 50.13 -23.82
CA PHE A 703 20.80 50.21 -23.03
C PHE A 703 20.61 49.61 -21.65
N THR A 704 21.66 48.97 -21.16
CA THR A 704 21.66 48.28 -19.88
C THR A 704 22.00 49.28 -18.77
N ILE A 705 21.02 49.64 -17.97
CA ILE A 705 21.21 50.42 -16.76
C ILE A 705 21.19 49.46 -15.58
N GLU A 706 22.36 49.24 -14.99
CA GLU A 706 22.54 48.35 -13.86
C GLU A 706 22.44 49.13 -12.55
N PHE A 707 21.38 48.89 -11.82
CA PHE A 707 21.29 49.25 -10.42
C PHE A 707 21.98 48.15 -9.63
N LYS A 708 23.14 48.43 -9.05
CA LYS A 708 23.92 47.49 -8.27
C LYS A 708 23.73 47.71 -6.78
N ASN A 709 23.88 46.62 -6.08
CA ASN A 709 24.01 46.56 -4.65
C ASN A 709 25.44 46.94 -4.24
N ASP A 710 25.68 47.15 -2.94
CA ASP A 710 27.00 47.55 -2.45
C ASP A 710 28.08 46.46 -2.62
N ASP A 711 27.67 45.19 -2.68
CA ASP A 711 28.51 44.03 -2.99
C ASP A 711 28.78 43.84 -4.50
N GLY A 712 28.22 44.72 -5.35
CA GLY A 712 28.31 44.64 -6.81
C GLY A 712 27.24 43.76 -7.48
N THR A 713 26.35 43.10 -6.71
CA THR A 713 25.20 42.35 -7.22
C THR A 713 24.27 43.27 -7.99
N VAL A 714 23.78 42.87 -9.15
CA VAL A 714 22.84 43.70 -9.92
C VAL A 714 21.43 43.51 -9.37
N LEU A 715 20.83 44.57 -8.81
CA LEU A 715 19.52 44.64 -8.15
C LEU A 715 18.36 44.87 -9.12
N ASP A 716 18.58 45.74 -10.10
CA ASP A 716 17.66 45.94 -11.21
C ASP A 716 18.50 46.18 -12.43
N ILE A 717 18.10 45.55 -13.52
CA ILE A 717 18.62 45.87 -14.83
C ILE A 717 17.48 46.50 -15.58
N GLN A 718 17.57 47.80 -15.79
CA GLN A 718 16.65 48.47 -16.70
C GLN A 718 17.25 48.41 -18.08
N TYR A 719 16.53 47.74 -18.97
CA TYR A 719 16.75 47.87 -20.40
C TYR A 719 15.96 49.08 -20.84
N VAL A 720 16.64 50.23 -20.83
CA VAL A 720 16.05 51.53 -21.12
C VAL A 720 16.14 51.76 -22.61
N ASP A 721 14.99 52.05 -23.23
CA ASP A 721 14.94 52.40 -24.66
C ASP A 721 15.88 53.58 -24.92
N LYS A 722 16.64 53.49 -26.02
CA LYS A 722 17.60 54.53 -26.43
C LYS A 722 16.96 55.93 -26.43
N GLY A 723 17.52 56.84 -25.61
CA GLY A 723 17.06 58.23 -25.49
C GLY A 723 16.20 58.54 -24.27
N GLU A 724 15.78 57.54 -23.49
CA GLU A 724 14.98 57.70 -22.27
C GLU A 724 15.83 57.76 -20.99
N LYS A 725 15.22 58.15 -19.86
CA LYS A 725 15.86 58.05 -18.53
C LYS A 725 15.48 56.74 -17.84
N PRO A 726 16.39 56.12 -17.06
CA PRO A 726 15.99 55.09 -16.12
C PRO A 726 15.08 55.71 -15.06
N VAL A 727 14.04 54.98 -14.69
CA VAL A 727 13.15 55.35 -13.58
C VAL A 727 13.76 54.79 -12.31
N ASP A 728 13.57 55.43 -11.15
CA ASP A 728 14.00 54.80 -9.88
C ASP A 728 13.38 53.40 -9.82
N PRO A 729 14.20 52.33 -9.77
CA PRO A 729 13.67 50.99 -9.79
C PRO A 729 12.81 50.73 -8.54
N ILE A 730 12.99 51.50 -7.45
CA ILE A 730 12.23 51.35 -6.21
C ILE A 730 10.84 51.99 -6.31
N THR A 731 10.71 53.12 -7.01
CA THR A 731 9.45 53.90 -7.04
C THR A 731 8.74 53.88 -8.40
N ARG A 732 9.24 53.12 -9.39
CA ARG A 732 8.57 52.98 -10.69
C ARG A 732 7.20 52.33 -10.55
N GLN A 733 6.25 52.73 -11.40
CA GLN A 733 4.85 52.28 -11.32
C GLN A 733 4.68 50.79 -11.67
N ASN A 734 5.52 50.26 -12.56
CA ASN A 734 5.45 48.88 -13.04
C ASN A 734 6.70 48.11 -12.62
N ASN A 735 6.51 46.95 -11.97
CA ASN A 735 7.56 46.10 -11.39
C ASN A 735 8.60 46.86 -10.55
N PRO A 736 8.21 47.70 -9.58
CA PRO A 736 9.20 48.28 -8.67
C PRO A 736 10.01 47.14 -8.03
N ILE A 737 11.33 47.25 -8.05
CA ILE A 737 12.14 46.39 -7.22
C ILE A 737 11.83 46.72 -5.77
N SER A 738 11.91 45.71 -4.92
CA SER A 738 11.98 45.98 -3.48
C SER A 738 13.14 46.93 -3.20
N ILE A 739 12.94 47.80 -2.22
CA ILE A 739 14.02 48.61 -1.64
C ILE A 739 15.27 47.72 -1.54
N PRO A 740 16.42 48.11 -2.13
CA PRO A 740 17.62 47.29 -2.20
C PRO A 740 17.89 46.62 -0.86
N GLN A 741 18.20 45.33 -0.93
CA GLN A 741 18.47 44.54 0.26
C GLN A 741 19.91 44.13 0.19
N LYS A 742 20.68 44.48 1.21
CA LYS A 742 21.97 43.89 1.41
C LYS A 742 21.75 42.60 2.16
N GLU A 743 22.26 41.52 1.57
CA GLU A 743 22.18 40.19 2.18
C GLU A 743 22.64 40.30 3.61
N SER A 744 21.73 39.89 4.48
CA SER A 744 21.98 39.95 5.89
C SER A 744 23.09 38.95 6.15
N THR A 745 24.17 39.38 6.79
CA THR A 745 25.24 38.43 7.15
C THR A 745 24.68 37.41 8.14
N ALA A 746 25.42 36.38 8.53
CA ALA A 746 24.98 35.57 9.66
C ALA A 746 24.73 36.46 10.91
N LYS A 747 25.44 37.59 11.04
CA LYS A 747 25.36 38.47 12.19
C LYS A 747 24.32 39.59 12.10
N ASP A 748 24.21 40.26 10.96
CA ASP A 748 23.51 41.55 10.85
C ASP A 748 22.52 41.60 9.67
N ASP A 749 21.31 42.14 9.88
CA ASP A 749 20.37 42.59 8.84
C ASP A 749 20.69 44.04 8.43
N PHE A 750 20.49 44.39 7.15
CA PHE A 750 20.80 45.71 6.61
C PHE A 750 19.58 46.41 6.02
N THR A 751 19.46 47.72 6.23
CA THR A 751 18.40 48.59 5.70
C THR A 751 18.98 49.64 4.74
N TYR A 752 18.39 49.76 3.56
CA TYR A 752 18.78 50.69 2.50
C TYR A 752 18.69 52.17 2.89
N ALA A 753 19.66 52.96 2.43
CA ALA A 753 19.82 54.39 2.72
C ALA A 753 19.71 55.30 1.48
N GLY A 754 19.80 54.76 0.25
CA GLY A 754 19.73 55.53 -0.99
C GLY A 754 20.74 55.07 -2.06
N TRP A 755 20.64 55.66 -3.27
CA TRP A 755 21.58 55.45 -4.39
C TRP A 755 22.81 56.37 -4.27
N ASP A 756 23.94 55.94 -4.82
CA ASP A 756 25.22 56.65 -4.78
C ASP A 756 25.25 57.95 -5.59
N LYS A 757 24.41 58.10 -6.63
CA LYS A 757 24.32 59.30 -7.50
C LYS A 757 22.97 59.44 -8.24
N ASN A 758 22.74 60.59 -8.87
CA ASN A 758 21.48 60.96 -9.56
C ASN A 758 21.32 60.38 -10.98
N PHE A 759 20.08 60.09 -11.42
CA PHE A 759 19.77 59.49 -12.73
C PHE A 759 19.90 60.41 -13.95
N THR A 760 20.45 59.89 -15.06
CA THR A 760 20.69 60.62 -16.33
C THR A 760 20.15 59.85 -17.55
N THR A 761 19.93 60.52 -18.68
CA THR A 761 19.41 59.91 -19.95
C THR A 761 20.36 58.85 -20.53
N ALA A 762 19.82 57.73 -21.00
CA ALA A 762 20.55 56.57 -21.48
C ALA A 762 20.89 56.67 -22.98
N PHE A 763 22.19 56.86 -23.27
CA PHE A 763 22.81 56.74 -24.60
C PHE A 763 23.93 55.70 -24.63
N THR A 764 24.21 55.08 -23.49
CA THR A 764 25.20 54.03 -23.24
C THR A 764 24.83 53.36 -21.91
N ASP A 765 25.46 52.24 -21.59
CA ASP A 765 25.22 51.53 -20.33
C ASP A 765 25.69 52.37 -19.13
N ALA A 766 25.01 52.24 -17.99
CA ALA A 766 25.33 52.99 -16.77
C ALA A 766 25.10 52.17 -15.50
N VAL A 767 25.80 52.50 -14.41
CA VAL A 767 25.73 51.79 -13.12
C VAL A 767 25.39 52.75 -11.97
N TYR A 768 24.40 52.41 -11.13
CA TYR A 768 24.02 53.13 -9.89
C TYR A 768 24.11 52.18 -8.69
N THR A 769 24.74 52.56 -7.59
CA THR A 769 25.05 51.66 -6.46
C THR A 769 24.25 51.97 -5.20
N ALA A 770 23.65 50.98 -4.54
CA ALA A 770 22.87 51.11 -3.30
C ALA A 770 23.76 51.28 -2.05
N THR A 771 23.25 51.98 -1.03
CA THR A 771 23.93 52.21 0.29
C THR A 771 23.05 51.74 1.48
N TYR A 772 23.63 51.41 2.66
CA TYR A 772 22.96 50.68 3.77
C TYR A 772 23.32 51.09 5.21
N THR A 773 22.47 50.73 6.19
CA THR A 773 22.63 50.78 7.68
C THR A 773 22.33 49.39 8.32
N SER A 774 22.86 48.98 9.50
CA SER A 774 22.77 47.57 10.00
C SER A 774 22.21 47.35 11.43
N ILE A 775 21.59 46.18 11.71
CA ILE A 775 21.10 45.69 13.02
C ILE A 775 21.41 44.18 13.23
N VAL A 776 21.58 43.67 14.47
CA VAL A 776 21.90 42.24 14.73
C VAL A 776 20.70 41.32 14.47
N ARG A 777 20.93 40.17 13.82
CA ARG A 777 19.91 39.18 13.43
C ARG A 777 19.49 38.29 14.58
N LYS A 778 18.26 37.80 14.50
CA LYS A 778 17.70 36.77 15.36
C LYS A 778 17.46 35.50 14.57
N TYR A 779 17.77 34.36 15.17
CA TYR A 779 17.52 33.04 14.60
C TYR A 779 16.66 32.19 15.51
N THR A 780 16.00 31.23 14.90
CA THR A 780 15.11 30.25 15.53
C THR A 780 15.88 28.98 15.85
N VAL A 781 16.01 28.65 17.12
CA VAL A 781 16.53 27.37 17.60
C VAL A 781 15.37 26.51 18.09
N ARG A 782 15.22 25.29 17.56
CA ARG A 782 14.17 24.35 17.96
C ARG A 782 14.78 23.12 18.61
N TYR A 783 14.27 22.76 19.77
CA TYR A 783 14.60 21.50 20.44
C TYR A 783 13.59 20.43 20.06
N ILE A 784 14.04 19.33 19.46
CA ILE A 784 13.19 18.30 18.86
C ILE A 784 13.46 16.95 19.51
N SER A 785 12.41 16.23 19.89
CA SER A 785 12.51 14.86 20.40
C SER A 785 11.67 13.92 19.55
N LYS A 786 12.30 12.95 18.88
CA LYS A 786 11.64 11.94 18.02
C LYS A 786 10.63 12.57 17.06
N GLY A 787 11.04 13.63 16.35
CA GLY A 787 10.23 14.37 15.39
C GLY A 787 9.22 15.37 15.99
N THR A 788 9.09 15.45 17.31
CA THR A 788 8.20 16.42 17.99
C THR A 788 9.00 17.63 18.49
N VAL A 789 8.65 18.83 18.03
CA VAL A 789 9.22 20.08 18.58
C VAL A 789 8.77 20.24 20.03
N LYS A 790 9.73 20.31 20.95
CA LYS A 790 9.51 20.49 22.39
C LYS A 790 9.57 21.94 22.81
N GLU A 791 10.43 22.74 22.17
CA GLU A 791 10.57 24.17 22.43
C GLU A 791 11.14 24.88 21.20
N THR A 792 10.71 26.12 20.97
CA THR A 792 11.21 27.01 19.92
C THR A 792 11.67 28.31 20.57
N ILE A 793 12.90 28.71 20.35
CA ILE A 793 13.53 29.90 20.94
C ILE A 793 14.03 30.80 19.82
N ILE A 794 13.69 32.09 19.88
CA ILE A 794 14.23 33.11 18.97
C ILE A 794 15.29 33.89 19.75
N ALA A 795 16.53 33.91 19.26
CA ALA A 795 17.63 34.56 19.95
C ALA A 795 18.62 35.23 18.98
N ASP A 796 19.35 36.21 19.49
CA ASP A 796 20.30 36.99 18.70
C ASP A 796 21.50 36.12 18.24
N TYR A 797 22.03 36.41 17.06
CA TYR A 797 23.26 35.78 16.57
C TYR A 797 24.43 35.99 17.56
N GLY A 798 25.18 34.92 17.82
CA GLY A 798 26.28 34.89 18.79
C GLY A 798 25.85 34.64 20.24
N SER A 799 24.55 34.44 20.51
CA SER A 799 24.07 34.01 21.83
C SER A 799 24.04 32.48 21.99
N THR A 800 23.86 31.96 23.20
CA THR A 800 23.62 30.51 23.44
C THR A 800 22.30 30.30 24.15
N VAL A 801 21.44 29.43 23.61
CA VAL A 801 20.11 29.11 24.18
C VAL A 801 20.01 27.64 24.59
N PHE A 802 19.58 27.39 25.83
CA PHE A 802 19.40 26.04 26.37
C PHE A 802 17.92 25.68 26.41
N TYR A 803 17.62 24.41 26.15
CA TYR A 803 16.31 23.83 26.43
C TYR A 803 15.90 24.09 27.88
N SER A 804 14.69 24.60 28.07
CA SER A 804 14.14 24.97 29.38
C SER A 804 13.09 23.99 29.91
N GLY A 805 12.59 23.08 29.06
CA GLY A 805 11.59 22.09 29.43
C GLY A 805 12.14 20.86 30.18
N ASP A 806 11.23 19.93 30.47
CA ASP A 806 11.54 18.66 31.17
C ASP A 806 12.38 17.71 30.31
N ILE A 807 13.23 16.91 30.96
CA ILE A 807 14.08 15.91 30.28
C ILE A 807 13.23 15.10 29.28
N PRO A 808 13.60 15.06 27.98
CA PRO A 808 12.80 14.37 26.97
C PRO A 808 12.58 12.89 27.32
N THR A 809 11.34 12.42 27.12
CA THR A 809 10.96 11.02 27.33
C THR A 809 10.42 10.41 26.04
N TYR A 810 10.67 9.12 25.83
CA TYR A 810 10.15 8.37 24.68
C TYR A 810 9.84 6.93 25.06
N THR A 811 8.53 6.59 25.12
CA THR A 811 8.04 5.29 25.59
C THR A 811 7.16 4.56 24.59
N ALA A 812 6.97 5.11 23.38
CA ALA A 812 6.01 4.60 22.40
C ALA A 812 6.31 3.18 21.91
N GLU A 813 7.59 2.77 21.92
CA GLU A 813 8.02 1.43 21.49
C GLU A 813 8.23 0.45 22.67
N GLU A 814 7.90 0.85 23.91
CA GLU A 814 8.09 -0.04 25.08
C GLU A 814 7.23 -1.32 24.97
N ALA A 815 6.05 -1.25 24.33
CA ALA A 815 5.21 -2.42 24.05
C ALA A 815 5.85 -3.42 23.06
N ALA A 816 6.83 -2.95 22.27
CA ALA A 816 7.65 -3.78 21.39
C ALA A 816 9.00 -4.16 22.02
N TYR A 817 9.12 -4.06 23.34
CA TYR A 817 10.33 -4.40 24.10
C TYR A 817 11.56 -3.54 23.75
N LYS A 818 11.36 -2.33 23.20
CA LYS A 818 12.42 -1.35 22.94
C LYS A 818 12.29 -0.17 23.91
N TYR A 819 13.33 0.02 24.69
CA TYR A 819 13.39 1.02 25.74
C TYR A 819 14.39 2.11 25.37
N TYR A 820 14.05 3.35 25.69
CA TYR A 820 14.87 4.51 25.36
C TYR A 820 15.06 5.39 26.59
N LEU A 821 16.25 5.97 26.70
CA LEU A 821 16.60 6.86 27.80
C LEU A 821 17.39 8.05 27.24
N PHE A 822 16.97 9.26 27.57
CA PHE A 822 17.59 10.47 27.01
C PHE A 822 19.05 10.56 27.43
N ASN A 823 19.95 10.69 26.48
CA ASN A 823 21.38 10.78 26.74
C ASN A 823 21.85 12.25 26.69
N LYS A 824 21.63 12.94 25.57
CA LYS A 824 22.04 14.33 25.39
C LYS A 824 21.31 15.00 24.23
N TRP A 825 21.55 16.29 24.05
CA TRP A 825 21.25 16.99 22.80
C TRP A 825 22.44 16.84 21.84
N ASP A 826 22.16 16.67 20.54
CA ASP A 826 23.18 16.46 19.50
C ASP A 826 24.08 17.69 19.28
N SER A 827 23.47 18.87 19.21
CA SER A 827 24.11 20.15 18.92
C SER A 827 24.01 21.14 20.07
N SER A 828 24.91 22.11 20.08
CA SER A 828 24.93 23.19 21.05
C SER A 828 23.81 24.20 20.79
N GLY A 829 23.46 24.92 21.85
CA GLY A 829 22.56 26.08 21.77
C GLY A 829 23.15 27.32 21.13
N TYR A 830 24.40 27.28 20.63
CA TYR A 830 25.07 28.46 20.09
C TYR A 830 24.45 28.92 18.77
N VAL A 831 24.00 30.17 18.73
CA VAL A 831 23.14 30.72 17.68
C VAL A 831 24.00 31.33 16.59
N THR A 832 24.26 30.56 15.55
CA THR A 832 24.93 31.04 14.32
C THR A 832 24.00 31.04 13.11
N GLY A 833 22.75 30.63 13.30
CA GLY A 833 21.74 30.41 12.26
C GLY A 833 20.52 29.71 12.86
N ASP A 834 19.48 29.49 12.04
CA ASP A 834 18.37 28.63 12.43
C ASP A 834 18.89 27.21 12.67
N LYS A 835 18.51 26.58 13.78
CA LYS A 835 19.05 25.28 14.19
C LYS A 835 17.98 24.38 14.78
N ASP A 836 17.94 23.14 14.30
CA ASP A 836 17.22 22.06 14.96
C ASP A 836 18.21 21.25 15.80
N ILE A 837 17.94 21.18 17.10
CA ILE A 837 18.73 20.43 18.08
C ILE A 837 17.92 19.20 18.49
N ASN A 838 18.40 18.01 18.16
CA ASN A 838 17.67 16.76 18.37
C ASN A 838 18.10 16.04 19.65
N ALA A 839 17.11 15.48 20.32
CA ALA A 839 17.31 14.64 21.48
C ALA A 839 17.92 13.29 21.05
N VAL A 840 19.10 12.99 21.57
CA VAL A 840 19.78 11.71 21.41
C VAL A 840 19.37 10.79 22.55
N PHE A 841 18.80 9.64 22.21
CA PHE A 841 18.41 8.60 23.16
C PHE A 841 19.38 7.42 23.06
N ASP A 842 19.81 6.89 24.21
CA ASP A 842 20.35 5.54 24.29
C ASP A 842 19.18 4.55 24.25
N SER A 843 19.42 3.33 23.76
CA SER A 843 18.38 2.32 23.58
C SER A 843 18.80 0.92 24.05
N CYS A 844 17.79 0.16 24.44
CA CYS A 844 17.90 -1.26 24.78
C CYS A 844 16.71 -2.01 24.20
N GLU A 845 16.97 -2.97 23.34
CA GLU A 845 15.97 -3.91 22.82
C GLU A 845 16.09 -5.22 23.58
N TYR A 846 15.03 -5.58 24.31
CA TYR A 846 15.00 -6.82 25.05
C TYR A 846 14.68 -8.00 24.12
N VAL A 847 15.51 -9.03 24.21
CA VAL A 847 15.28 -10.35 23.63
C VAL A 847 15.31 -11.41 24.73
N GLN A 848 14.79 -12.61 24.46
CA GLN A 848 14.82 -13.69 25.43
C GLN A 848 16.27 -13.94 25.91
N ASN A 849 16.46 -14.09 27.22
CA ASN A 849 17.76 -14.29 27.87
C ASN A 849 18.76 -13.11 27.73
N TYR A 850 18.30 -11.90 27.38
CA TYR A 850 19.18 -10.72 27.23
C TYR A 850 20.05 -10.41 28.47
N PHE A 851 19.51 -10.65 29.66
CA PHE A 851 20.21 -10.38 30.92
C PHE A 851 21.00 -11.58 31.46
N THR A 852 21.01 -12.72 30.76
CA THR A 852 21.77 -13.90 31.20
C THR A 852 23.26 -13.57 31.23
N ASN A 853 23.92 -13.84 32.36
CA ASN A 853 25.34 -13.56 32.63
C ASN A 853 25.75 -12.07 32.59
N LYS A 854 24.79 -11.13 32.66
CA LYS A 854 25.12 -9.71 32.83
C LYS A 854 25.20 -9.36 34.31
N ASP A 855 26.25 -8.63 34.67
CA ASP A 855 26.46 -8.08 36.00
C ASP A 855 25.97 -6.63 36.03
N LEU A 856 25.27 -6.24 37.11
CA LEU A 856 24.73 -4.88 37.29
C LEU A 856 25.80 -3.80 37.12
N SER A 857 27.03 -4.05 37.58
CA SER A 857 28.17 -3.13 37.50
C SER A 857 28.59 -2.78 36.07
N THR A 858 28.19 -3.60 35.10
CA THR A 858 28.52 -3.42 33.68
C THR A 858 27.33 -2.95 32.85
N MET A 859 26.13 -2.86 33.45
CA MET A 859 24.92 -2.47 32.72
C MET A 859 24.86 -0.96 32.49
N ARG A 860 24.49 -0.57 31.26
CA ARG A 860 24.21 0.83 30.94
C ARG A 860 22.90 1.27 31.61
N PRO A 861 22.71 2.57 31.87
CA PRO A 861 21.47 3.07 32.48
C PRO A 861 20.18 2.66 31.74
N VAL A 862 20.20 2.61 30.41
CA VAL A 862 19.03 2.18 29.61
C VAL A 862 18.71 0.69 29.76
N GLU A 863 19.70 -0.15 30.05
CA GLU A 863 19.51 -1.58 30.32
C GLU A 863 18.92 -1.80 31.71
N ILE A 864 19.36 -1.01 32.69
CA ILE A 864 18.77 -0.98 34.04
C ILE A 864 17.31 -0.49 33.95
N TYR A 865 17.05 0.55 33.16
CA TYR A 865 15.68 1.02 32.90
C TYR A 865 14.80 -0.09 32.30
N ALA A 866 15.29 -0.78 31.26
CA ALA A 866 14.58 -1.90 30.63
C ALA A 866 14.33 -3.05 31.62
N MET A 867 15.33 -3.40 32.43
CA MET A 867 15.22 -4.43 33.47
C MET A 867 14.11 -4.11 34.47
N CYS A 868 14.08 -2.88 35.00
CA CYS A 868 13.05 -2.42 35.93
C CYS A 868 11.66 -2.42 35.27
N LYS A 869 11.56 -1.97 34.02
CA LYS A 869 10.28 -1.98 33.27
C LYS A 869 9.74 -3.38 33.01
N LEU A 870 10.62 -4.37 32.89
CA LEU A 870 10.29 -5.78 32.76
C LEU A 870 10.08 -6.48 34.10
N THR A 871 10.24 -5.79 35.22
CA THR A 871 10.14 -6.34 36.59
C THR A 871 11.10 -7.52 36.85
N LYS A 872 12.28 -7.49 36.21
CA LYS A 872 13.29 -8.57 36.28
C LYS A 872 14.39 -8.32 37.29
N GLU A 873 14.37 -7.19 38.00
CA GLU A 873 15.44 -6.78 38.90
C GLU A 873 15.77 -7.84 39.97
N GLN A 874 14.76 -8.53 40.52
CA GLN A 874 14.95 -9.58 41.54
C GLN A 874 15.49 -10.90 40.96
N GLU A 875 15.43 -11.09 39.64
CA GLU A 875 16.00 -12.26 38.96
C GLU A 875 17.50 -12.09 38.66
N ILE A 876 17.96 -10.84 38.59
CA ILE A 876 19.27 -10.49 38.02
C ILE A 876 20.20 -9.86 39.06
N VAL A 877 19.65 -9.07 39.99
CA VAL A 877 20.43 -8.29 40.96
C VAL A 877 20.39 -8.97 42.33
N SER A 878 21.51 -8.93 43.04
CA SER A 878 21.66 -9.35 44.43
C SER A 878 22.06 -8.18 45.33
N GLU A 879 21.87 -8.34 46.64
CA GLU A 879 22.44 -7.40 47.61
C GLU A 879 23.96 -7.33 47.43
N LYS A 880 24.50 -6.11 47.55
CA LYS A 880 25.90 -5.73 47.33
C LYS A 880 26.35 -5.64 45.86
N ASP A 881 25.48 -5.94 44.90
CA ASP A 881 25.77 -5.60 43.50
C ASP A 881 25.95 -4.09 43.36
N SER A 882 26.90 -3.68 42.52
CA SER A 882 27.35 -2.29 42.46
C SER A 882 26.87 -1.57 41.19
N ILE A 883 26.61 -0.27 41.31
CA ILE A 883 26.52 0.67 40.18
C ILE A 883 27.50 1.81 40.43
N SER A 884 28.02 2.40 39.35
CA SER A 884 28.85 3.59 39.44
C SER A 884 28.48 4.64 38.39
N PHE A 885 28.74 5.90 38.72
CA PHE A 885 28.68 7.00 37.76
C PHE A 885 29.63 8.13 38.13
N THR A 886 30.19 8.77 37.10
CA THR A 886 31.01 9.98 37.24
C THR A 886 30.09 11.20 37.33
N MET A 887 30.25 12.00 38.38
CA MET A 887 29.50 13.23 38.59
C MET A 887 29.93 14.35 37.65
N GLY A 888 29.13 15.42 37.63
CA GLY A 888 29.44 16.64 36.91
C GLY A 888 28.97 16.59 35.45
N THR A 889 28.83 17.78 34.88
CA THR A 889 28.42 17.91 33.49
C THR A 889 29.64 17.77 32.59
N ASP A 890 29.52 16.97 31.52
CA ASP A 890 30.48 16.94 30.42
C ASP A 890 29.73 17.14 29.11
N TYR A 891 29.95 18.28 28.46
CA TYR A 891 29.32 18.60 27.18
C TYR A 891 30.16 18.10 26.02
N SER A 892 29.52 17.43 25.07
CA SER A 892 30.07 17.18 23.73
C SER A 892 28.97 17.34 22.70
N PHE A 893 29.11 18.40 21.91
CA PHE A 893 28.17 18.81 20.86
C PHE A 893 28.82 18.63 19.49
N GLU A 894 28.03 18.23 18.49
CA GLU A 894 28.54 17.97 17.14
C GLU A 894 29.07 19.23 16.44
N ASP A 895 28.59 20.41 16.83
CA ASP A 895 28.93 21.71 16.26
C ASP A 895 30.03 22.46 17.03
N ILE A 896 30.60 21.87 18.08
CA ILE A 896 31.69 22.47 18.87
C ILE A 896 32.88 21.51 18.92
N THR A 897 34.05 22.00 18.52
CA THR A 897 35.30 21.25 18.70
C THR A 897 35.74 21.29 20.16
N ASP A 898 35.82 20.12 20.79
CA ASP A 898 36.28 19.95 22.18
C ASP A 898 37.47 18.99 22.28
N GLN A 899 38.24 19.09 23.36
CA GLN A 899 39.39 18.24 23.63
C GLN A 899 39.52 17.97 25.13
N THR A 900 39.36 16.70 25.52
CA THR A 900 39.70 16.23 26.87
C THR A 900 41.21 16.14 26.99
N ILE A 901 41.77 16.90 27.93
CA ILE A 901 43.21 17.05 28.15
C ILE A 901 43.71 16.05 29.19
N ILE A 902 42.95 15.91 30.27
CA ILE A 902 43.20 14.95 31.36
C ILE A 902 41.89 14.19 31.56
N SER A 903 41.92 12.88 31.30
CA SER A 903 40.74 12.00 31.38
C SER A 903 40.75 11.07 32.60
N GLN A 904 41.82 11.10 33.39
CA GLN A 904 42.00 10.27 34.59
C GLN A 904 42.83 11.01 35.63
N GLU A 905 42.75 10.56 36.88
CA GLU A 905 43.49 11.13 37.99
C GLU A 905 44.99 11.25 37.67
N THR A 906 45.49 12.48 37.72
CA THR A 906 46.88 12.82 37.43
C THR A 906 47.48 13.57 38.60
N VAL A 907 48.37 12.89 39.33
CA VAL A 907 49.05 13.42 40.52
C VAL A 907 50.35 14.14 40.14
N PHE A 908 50.49 15.37 40.61
CA PHE A 908 51.70 16.17 40.53
C PHE A 908 52.43 16.13 41.87
N THR A 909 53.67 15.66 41.87
CA THR A 909 54.49 15.39 43.06
C THR A 909 55.44 16.53 43.41
N GLY A 910 55.42 17.63 42.64
CA GLY A 910 56.40 18.71 42.73
C GLY A 910 57.68 18.48 41.91
N SER A 911 57.65 17.54 40.95
CA SER A 911 58.77 17.27 40.04
C SER A 911 58.36 16.87 38.62
N ASN A 912 57.10 16.50 38.40
CA ASN A 912 56.54 16.11 37.11
C ASN A 912 55.61 17.21 36.55
N TYR A 913 55.36 17.16 35.25
CA TYR A 913 54.52 18.12 34.53
C TYR A 913 53.91 17.49 33.26
N ILE A 914 52.91 18.15 32.69
CA ILE A 914 52.34 17.83 31.37
C ILE A 914 52.29 19.13 30.55
N ASP A 915 52.98 19.17 29.41
CA ASP A 915 52.86 20.26 28.43
C ASP A 915 52.03 19.78 27.23
N THR A 916 50.82 20.30 27.12
CA THR A 916 49.82 19.83 26.15
C THR A 916 50.11 20.27 24.72
N GLN A 917 51.04 21.22 24.52
CA GLN A 917 51.27 21.92 23.26
C GLN A 917 50.09 22.77 22.75
N ILE A 918 49.00 22.88 23.51
CA ILE A 918 47.83 23.67 23.11
C ILE A 918 48.09 25.14 23.38
N SER A 919 47.96 25.98 22.36
CA SER A 919 47.95 27.43 22.49
C SER A 919 46.50 27.94 22.52
N LEU A 920 46.06 28.44 23.68
CA LEU A 920 44.73 29.03 23.81
C LEU A 920 44.69 30.49 23.35
N PHE A 921 45.85 31.11 23.16
CA PHE A 921 45.99 32.55 22.95
C PHE A 921 46.88 32.92 21.76
N ASP A 922 47.13 31.98 20.85
CA ASP A 922 47.80 32.26 19.56
C ASP A 922 47.05 33.33 18.74
N GLU A 923 45.73 33.35 18.87
CA GLU A 923 44.84 34.41 18.41
C GLU A 923 43.76 34.72 19.45
N ASP A 924 43.07 35.84 19.28
CA ASP A 924 41.90 36.20 20.08
C ASP A 924 40.69 35.38 19.61
N LYS A 925 40.38 34.31 20.34
CA LYS A 925 39.33 33.32 20.05
C LYS A 925 38.49 32.96 21.27
N ASP A 926 37.27 32.53 21.03
CA ASP A 926 36.38 32.01 22.07
C ASP A 926 36.89 30.66 22.60
N PHE A 927 36.89 30.48 23.92
CA PHE A 927 37.10 29.16 24.51
C PHE A 927 36.49 29.04 25.90
N VAL A 928 36.21 27.80 26.29
CA VAL A 928 35.93 27.40 27.67
C VAL A 928 36.92 26.32 28.09
N ILE A 929 37.49 26.40 29.29
CA ILE A 929 38.26 25.32 29.90
C ILE A 929 37.69 25.01 31.28
N ALA A 930 37.43 23.74 31.55
CA ALA A 930 37.00 23.25 32.86
C ALA A 930 38.06 22.31 33.43
N VAL A 931 38.34 22.45 34.73
CA VAL A 931 39.41 21.74 35.41
C VAL A 931 38.96 21.34 36.81
N ASP A 932 38.90 20.04 37.07
CA ASP A 932 38.70 19.44 38.39
C ASP A 932 40.07 19.22 39.04
N TYR A 933 40.32 19.90 40.16
CA TYR A 933 41.65 20.01 40.76
C TYR A 933 41.63 19.99 42.28
N MET A 934 42.80 19.72 42.84
CA MET A 934 43.08 19.87 44.27
C MET A 934 44.55 20.25 44.47
N PHE A 935 44.81 21.30 45.26
CA PHE A 935 46.17 21.55 45.76
C PHE A 935 46.45 20.70 47.00
N THR A 936 47.62 20.08 47.09
CA THR A 936 48.06 19.40 48.32
C THR A 936 48.92 20.31 49.19
N SER A 937 49.12 19.94 50.45
CA SER A 937 49.94 20.71 51.38
C SER A 937 51.44 20.67 51.02
N GLY A 938 52.19 21.68 51.47
CA GLY A 938 53.64 21.74 51.27
C GLY A 938 54.08 22.23 49.87
N ASN A 939 53.22 22.96 49.17
CA ASN A 939 53.59 23.74 47.99
C ASN A 939 54.45 24.96 48.38
N ALA A 940 55.48 25.25 47.59
CA ALA A 940 56.21 26.53 47.70
C ALA A 940 55.34 27.70 47.23
N ASN A 941 55.63 28.91 47.69
CA ASN A 941 55.08 30.11 47.05
C ASN A 941 55.59 30.17 45.60
N ASN A 942 54.70 30.57 44.68
CA ASN A 942 54.88 30.55 43.22
C ASN A 942 54.67 29.20 42.52
N ALA A 943 54.42 28.11 43.24
CA ALA A 943 54.17 26.80 42.61
C ALA A 943 52.93 26.84 41.69
N VAL A 944 53.04 26.36 40.44
CA VAL A 944 51.98 26.47 39.42
C VAL A 944 51.37 25.09 39.13
N LEU A 945 50.06 24.97 39.28
CA LEU A 945 49.33 23.72 38.99
C LEU A 945 48.82 23.69 37.55
N MET A 946 48.44 24.84 36.98
CA MET A 946 48.05 24.97 35.58
C MET A 946 48.41 26.37 35.07
N GLN A 947 48.91 26.48 33.84
CA GLN A 947 49.08 27.77 33.18
C GLN A 947 48.89 27.69 31.67
N CYS A 948 48.44 28.79 31.08
CA CYS A 948 48.67 29.15 29.69
C CYS A 948 49.05 30.65 29.73
N TYR A 949 50.28 30.91 30.19
CA TYR A 949 50.72 32.22 30.67
C TYR A 949 52.11 32.55 30.14
N LYS A 950 52.31 33.79 29.71
CA LYS A 950 53.60 34.31 29.29
C LYS A 950 54.49 34.55 30.50
N SER A 951 55.74 34.09 30.43
CA SER A 951 56.65 34.07 31.59
C SER A 951 57.10 35.45 32.08
N ASP A 952 57.00 36.49 31.23
CA ASP A 952 57.22 37.89 31.61
C ASP A 952 56.13 38.46 32.55
N GLY A 953 55.13 37.65 32.93
CA GLY A 953 54.09 38.02 33.88
C GLY A 953 53.00 38.90 33.27
N SER A 954 52.88 38.97 31.94
CA SER A 954 52.06 40.00 31.30
C SER A 954 50.75 39.51 30.69
N LEU A 955 50.65 38.26 30.20
CA LEU A 955 49.57 37.81 29.31
C LEU A 955 49.15 36.34 29.55
N GLY A 956 47.85 36.06 29.57
CA GLY A 956 47.24 34.73 29.72
C GLY A 956 46.68 34.44 31.12
N PHE A 957 46.55 33.17 31.50
CA PHE A 957 46.17 32.77 32.86
C PHE A 957 47.10 31.76 33.53
N LYS A 958 47.18 31.81 34.86
CA LYS A 958 47.82 30.77 35.68
C LYS A 958 47.07 30.51 36.99
N LEU A 959 46.98 29.25 37.38
CA LEU A 959 46.48 28.74 38.66
C LEU A 959 47.68 28.29 39.51
N TRP A 960 47.95 29.01 40.60
CA TRP A 960 49.21 28.92 41.33
C TRP A 960 49.06 29.18 42.82
N ASN A 961 50.06 28.77 43.61
CA ASN A 961 50.07 28.93 45.06
C ASN A 961 50.76 30.23 45.48
N ASN A 962 50.03 31.09 46.19
CA ASN A 962 50.53 32.34 46.77
C ASN A 962 50.01 32.52 48.19
N THR A 963 50.57 31.76 49.15
CA THR A 963 49.97 31.49 50.47
C THR A 963 48.65 30.70 50.41
N GLN A 964 47.78 30.98 49.44
CA GLN A 964 46.60 30.21 49.07
C GLN A 964 46.54 30.05 47.53
N PRO A 965 45.84 29.03 47.00
CA PRO A 965 45.59 28.87 45.58
C PRO A 965 44.90 30.09 44.94
N GLN A 966 45.52 30.66 43.92
CA GLN A 966 45.05 31.84 43.19
C GLN A 966 45.02 31.59 41.69
N LEU A 967 43.98 32.13 41.04
CA LEU A 967 43.91 32.29 39.59
C LEU A 967 44.29 33.71 39.23
N THR A 968 45.23 33.86 38.31
CA THR A 968 45.62 35.14 37.72
C THR A 968 45.21 35.18 36.25
N TRP A 969 44.64 36.31 35.82
CA TRP A 969 44.43 36.70 34.42
C TRP A 969 45.23 37.97 34.15
N ASN A 970 46.25 37.88 33.32
CA ASN A 970 47.22 38.94 33.08
C ASN A 970 47.79 39.50 34.40
N THR A 971 47.25 40.63 34.87
CA THR A 971 47.65 41.34 36.09
C THR A 971 46.59 41.31 37.20
N SER A 972 45.41 40.75 36.96
CA SER A 972 44.31 40.65 37.94
C SER A 972 44.27 39.25 38.55
N SER A 973 44.05 39.13 39.86
CA SER A 973 44.09 37.84 40.57
C SER A 973 42.94 37.67 41.55
N LEU A 974 42.63 36.41 41.83
CA LEU A 974 41.46 35.97 42.60
C LEU A 974 41.83 34.68 43.36
N VAL A 975 41.43 34.57 44.63
CA VAL A 975 41.59 33.33 45.42
C VAL A 975 40.58 32.28 44.95
N THR A 976 41.02 31.03 44.79
CA THR A 976 40.20 29.95 44.21
C THR A 976 39.62 29.03 45.29
N SER A 977 40.32 27.95 45.64
CA SER A 977 39.94 26.97 46.67
C SER A 977 40.98 26.90 47.80
N ASP A 978 40.60 26.30 48.94
CA ASP A 978 41.52 25.99 50.02
C ASP A 978 42.43 24.79 49.66
N ILE A 979 43.63 24.78 50.22
CA ILE A 979 44.54 23.62 50.11
C ILE A 979 43.87 22.39 50.75
N GLY A 980 43.88 21.26 50.04
CA GLY A 980 43.32 19.99 50.50
C GLY A 980 41.83 19.80 50.19
N LYS A 981 41.16 20.75 49.54
CA LYS A 981 39.79 20.60 49.04
C LYS A 981 39.78 20.33 47.53
N ARG A 982 38.98 19.36 47.09
CA ARG A 982 38.76 19.09 45.66
C ARG A 982 37.68 20.05 45.15
N ASP A 983 37.97 20.78 44.09
CA ASP A 983 37.05 21.76 43.51
C ASP A 983 37.16 21.79 41.98
N ILE A 984 36.23 22.48 41.33
CA ILE A 984 36.23 22.65 39.88
C ILE A 984 36.34 24.13 39.49
N LEU A 985 37.16 24.42 38.50
CA LEU A 985 37.36 25.76 37.95
C LEU A 985 37.00 25.77 36.47
N VAL A 986 36.12 26.69 36.07
CA VAL A 986 35.75 26.89 34.67
C VAL A 986 36.10 28.31 34.25
N LEU A 987 36.87 28.44 33.17
CA LEU A 987 37.27 29.72 32.58
C LEU A 987 36.59 29.86 31.22
N ARG A 988 35.97 31.00 30.97
CA ARG A 988 35.32 31.34 29.69
C ARG A 988 35.91 32.64 29.16
N HIS A 989 36.46 32.58 27.96
CA HIS A 989 36.96 33.73 27.21
C HIS A 989 36.06 33.97 26.00
N ILE A 990 35.66 35.23 25.81
CA ILE A 990 34.84 35.68 24.69
C ILE A 990 35.73 36.55 23.81
N LYS A 991 35.77 36.24 22.51
CA LYS A 991 36.59 36.93 21.52
C LYS A 991 36.35 38.42 21.54
N GLY A 992 37.43 39.20 21.57
CA GLY A 992 37.40 40.67 21.61
C GLY A 992 37.22 41.25 23.01
N GLU A 993 36.91 40.45 24.02
CA GLU A 993 36.88 40.91 25.40
C GLU A 993 38.29 40.95 26.01
N LYS A 994 38.53 41.92 26.90
CA LYS A 994 39.80 42.01 27.66
C LYS A 994 39.69 41.40 29.06
N GLN A 995 38.66 40.62 29.29
CA GLN A 995 38.36 39.99 30.56
C GLN A 995 38.17 38.48 30.39
N ILE A 996 38.38 37.73 31.45
CA ILE A 996 38.00 36.32 31.52
C ILE A 996 36.91 36.13 32.57
N HIS A 997 35.91 35.32 32.22
CA HIS A 997 34.83 34.94 33.12
C HIS A 997 35.24 33.68 33.87
N VAL A 998 35.14 33.71 35.20
CA VAL A 998 35.62 32.65 36.09
C VAL A 998 34.45 32.11 36.90
N TYR A 999 34.21 30.81 36.78
CA TYR A 999 33.22 30.08 37.57
C TYR A 999 33.97 29.10 38.46
N ARG A 1000 33.82 29.26 39.77
CA ARG A 1000 34.42 28.38 40.77
C ARG A 1000 33.31 27.53 41.35
N GLY A 1001 33.55 26.22 41.45
CA GLY A 1001 32.64 25.31 42.12
C GLY A 1001 32.40 25.74 43.55
N ASP A 1002 33.45 26.16 44.26
CA ASP A 1002 33.39 26.57 45.68
C ASP A 1002 32.78 25.45 46.53
N LEU A 1003 33.05 24.18 46.18
CA LEU A 1003 32.43 23.04 46.83
C LEU A 1003 32.91 22.93 48.29
N PRO A 1004 31.99 22.72 49.25
CA PRO A 1004 30.59 22.30 49.10
C PRO A 1004 29.55 23.42 49.25
N ALA A 1005 29.86 24.68 48.93
CA ALA A 1005 28.88 25.77 49.04
C ALA A 1005 27.61 25.51 48.20
N ASP A 1006 26.47 26.06 48.59
CA ASP A 1006 25.19 25.82 47.90
C ASP A 1006 25.16 26.45 46.48
N THR A 1007 26.01 27.44 46.23
CA THR A 1007 26.01 28.22 44.97
C THR A 1007 27.38 28.20 44.29
N ILE A 1008 27.37 28.27 42.96
CA ILE A 1008 28.58 28.45 42.15
C ILE A 1008 29.03 29.91 42.23
N ALA A 1009 30.30 30.14 42.58
CA ALA A 1009 30.85 31.48 42.62
C ALA A 1009 31.24 31.97 41.21
N TYR A 1010 30.88 33.19 40.86
CA TYR A 1010 31.18 33.82 39.58
C TYR A 1010 31.96 35.12 39.77
N SER A 1011 32.96 35.35 38.93
CA SER A 1011 33.77 36.58 38.95
C SER A 1011 34.30 36.89 37.55
N THR A 1012 34.60 38.16 37.27
CA THR A 1012 35.34 38.56 36.06
C THR A 1012 36.71 39.10 36.45
N LEU A 1013 37.74 38.74 35.71
CA LEU A 1013 39.07 39.32 35.84
C LEU A 1013 39.37 40.11 34.56
N SER A 1014 39.47 41.43 34.67
CA SER A 1014 39.70 42.32 33.53
C SER A 1014 41.16 42.78 33.44
N SER A 1015 41.63 43.08 32.23
CA SER A 1015 42.95 43.66 31.95
C SER A 1015 42.84 44.72 30.85
N ASN A 1016 43.81 45.64 30.76
CA ASN A 1016 43.90 46.59 29.64
C ASN A 1016 44.70 46.04 28.44
N LYS A 1017 45.40 44.90 28.63
CA LYS A 1017 46.23 44.22 27.63
C LYS A 1017 45.41 43.21 26.81
N SER A 1018 45.74 43.04 25.53
CA SER A 1018 45.15 42.01 24.65
C SER A 1018 45.70 40.63 24.99
N ALA A 1019 44.87 39.58 24.94
CA ALA A 1019 45.23 38.25 25.43
C ALA A 1019 46.25 37.46 24.57
N ILE A 1020 46.68 37.97 23.42
CA ILE A 1020 47.49 37.23 22.43
C ILE A 1020 48.89 36.88 22.98
N ALA A 1021 49.19 35.59 23.11
CA ALA A 1021 50.46 35.04 23.58
C ALA A 1021 50.73 33.65 22.97
N ASN A 1022 52.01 33.35 22.69
CA ASN A 1022 52.44 32.05 22.14
C ASN A 1022 52.72 30.99 23.22
N SER A 1023 52.10 31.10 24.39
CA SER A 1023 52.30 30.18 25.52
C SER A 1023 51.46 28.92 25.36
N THR A 1024 51.99 27.78 25.79
CA THR A 1024 51.24 26.51 25.80
C THR A 1024 50.54 26.27 27.14
N LEU A 1025 49.45 25.50 27.12
CA LEU A 1025 48.75 25.03 28.31
C LEU A 1025 49.58 23.91 28.97
N VAL A 1026 50.06 24.18 30.19
CA VAL A 1026 50.94 23.31 30.98
C VAL A 1026 50.32 23.04 32.34
N PHE A 1027 50.41 21.79 32.81
CA PHE A 1027 50.00 21.37 34.15
C PHE A 1027 51.22 20.93 34.99
N GLY A 1028 51.16 21.17 36.30
CA GLY A 1028 52.15 20.71 37.28
C GLY A 1028 53.37 21.61 37.46
N CYS A 1029 53.61 22.58 36.58
CA CYS A 1029 54.70 23.56 36.71
C CYS A 1029 54.43 24.81 35.85
N SER A 1030 55.30 25.82 35.96
CA SER A 1030 55.39 26.91 34.99
C SER A 1030 56.42 26.63 33.90
N LYS A 1031 56.11 27.04 32.67
CA LYS A 1031 57.01 27.03 31.52
C LYS A 1031 57.44 28.45 31.18
N ALA A 1032 58.75 28.68 31.15
CA ALA A 1032 59.38 29.94 30.76
C ALA A 1032 59.38 30.11 29.23
N ASP A 1033 59.54 31.35 28.74
CA ASP A 1033 59.53 31.67 27.30
C ASP A 1033 60.75 31.06 26.56
N ASP A 1034 61.82 30.71 27.28
CA ASP A 1034 62.98 29.97 26.77
C ASP A 1034 62.76 28.44 26.74
N GLY A 1035 61.59 27.97 27.19
CA GLY A 1035 61.20 26.57 27.23
C GLY A 1035 61.56 25.83 28.52
N ALA A 1036 62.15 26.49 29.53
CA ALA A 1036 62.46 25.85 30.81
C ALA A 1036 61.20 25.58 31.66
N TYR A 1037 61.18 24.46 32.38
CA TYR A 1037 60.10 24.09 33.31
C TYR A 1037 60.53 24.30 34.76
N GLU A 1038 59.81 25.14 35.50
CA GLU A 1038 60.14 25.63 36.84
C GLU A 1038 58.88 25.77 37.74
N ASN A 1039 59.06 26.08 39.03
CA ASN A 1039 57.97 26.27 40.01
C ASN A 1039 56.94 25.13 40.07
N TYR A 1040 57.42 23.89 40.22
CA TYR A 1040 56.58 22.70 40.27
C TYR A 1040 55.60 22.70 41.45
N ALA A 1041 54.35 22.31 41.18
CA ALA A 1041 53.31 22.17 42.19
C ALA A 1041 53.08 20.72 42.64
N LYS A 1042 52.58 20.61 43.87
CA LYS A 1042 52.01 19.39 44.44
C LYS A 1042 50.49 19.50 44.41
N GLY A 1043 49.82 18.55 43.80
CA GLY A 1043 48.37 18.59 43.63
C GLY A 1043 47.89 17.51 42.69
N THR A 1044 46.59 17.47 42.45
CA THR A 1044 45.97 16.49 41.56
C THR A 1044 45.06 17.22 40.58
N ILE A 1045 45.11 16.83 39.31
CA ILE A 1045 44.08 17.15 38.33
C ILE A 1045 43.34 15.85 38.03
N TYR A 1046 42.04 15.82 38.33
CA TYR A 1046 41.21 14.64 38.12
C TYR A 1046 40.63 14.61 36.72
N TRP A 1047 40.31 15.78 36.17
CA TRP A 1047 39.78 15.94 34.84
C TRP A 1047 40.03 17.35 34.31
N ALA A 1048 40.32 17.49 33.03
CA ALA A 1048 40.41 18.79 32.37
C ALA A 1048 39.99 18.68 30.91
N LYS A 1049 39.19 19.65 30.44
CA LYS A 1049 38.67 19.70 29.07
C LYS A 1049 38.56 21.13 28.55
N VAL A 1050 38.84 21.30 27.25
CA VAL A 1050 38.74 22.57 26.52
C VAL A 1050 37.66 22.45 25.45
N TRP A 1051 36.85 23.51 25.29
CA TRP A 1051 35.94 23.71 24.16
C TRP A 1051 36.38 24.97 23.41
N ASN A 1052 36.59 24.86 22.10
CA ASN A 1052 37.00 25.97 21.23
C ASN A 1052 35.80 26.82 20.77
N ALA A 1053 34.93 27.16 21.72
CA ALA A 1053 33.75 27.97 21.50
C ALA A 1053 33.28 28.60 22.82
N ASP A 1054 32.45 29.62 22.70
CA ASP A 1054 31.70 30.16 23.84
C ASP A 1054 30.49 29.27 24.14
N LEU A 1055 30.50 28.57 25.28
CA LEU A 1055 29.38 27.74 25.73
C LEU A 1055 28.25 28.55 26.41
N GLY A 1056 28.48 29.83 26.71
CA GLY A 1056 27.55 30.66 27.46
C GLY A 1056 27.61 30.48 28.99
N ASP A 1057 27.02 31.44 29.72
CA ASP A 1057 27.04 31.47 31.19
C ASP A 1057 26.37 30.24 31.82
N LYS A 1058 25.22 29.82 31.30
CA LYS A 1058 24.45 28.68 31.85
C LYS A 1058 25.22 27.35 31.75
N ALA A 1059 25.87 27.04 30.63
CA ALA A 1059 26.70 25.85 30.54
C ALA A 1059 27.92 25.94 31.45
N CYS A 1060 28.59 27.08 31.53
CA CYS A 1060 29.74 27.25 32.41
C CYS A 1060 29.37 27.04 33.88
N ARG A 1061 28.18 27.48 34.31
CA ARG A 1061 27.63 27.17 35.64
C ARG A 1061 27.36 25.67 35.81
N ASN A 1062 26.76 25.01 34.82
CA ASN A 1062 26.51 23.56 34.89
C ASN A 1062 27.81 22.73 34.95
N LEU A 1063 28.85 23.16 34.23
CA LEU A 1063 30.19 22.58 34.31
C LEU A 1063 30.80 22.78 35.70
N ALA A 1064 30.68 23.97 36.27
CA ALA A 1064 31.17 24.27 37.62
C ALA A 1064 30.29 23.70 38.76
N ALA A 1065 29.16 23.05 38.45
CA ALA A 1065 28.20 22.62 39.46
C ALA A 1065 28.76 21.55 40.39
N TRP A 1066 29.57 20.62 39.86
CA TRP A 1066 30.23 19.55 40.61
C TRP A 1066 31.53 19.10 39.93
N THR A 1067 32.41 18.48 40.71
CA THR A 1067 33.63 17.81 40.24
C THR A 1067 33.30 16.54 39.43
N HIS A 1068 34.27 15.96 38.73
CA HIS A 1068 34.14 14.65 38.08
C HIS A 1068 34.50 13.52 39.05
N GLU A 1069 33.89 13.57 40.24
CA GLU A 1069 34.03 12.52 41.24
C GLU A 1069 33.24 11.27 40.84
N GLU A 1070 33.86 10.11 40.91
CA GLU A 1070 33.17 8.83 40.73
C GLU A 1070 32.38 8.48 42.00
N ILE A 1071 31.11 8.10 41.83
CA ILE A 1071 30.23 7.68 42.92
C ILE A 1071 29.94 6.20 42.76
N ASN A 1072 30.44 5.39 43.70
CA ASN A 1072 30.25 3.94 43.72
C ASN A 1072 29.20 3.54 44.77
N LEU A 1073 28.16 2.84 44.34
CA LEU A 1073 26.96 2.55 45.12
C LEU A 1073 26.67 1.05 45.14
N GLU A 1074 26.35 0.51 46.31
CA GLU A 1074 26.02 -0.90 46.53
C GLU A 1074 24.51 -1.06 46.79
N MET A 1075 23.88 -2.00 46.10
CA MET A 1075 22.46 -2.34 46.23
C MET A 1075 22.20 -2.95 47.62
N TYR A 1076 21.21 -2.45 48.34
CA TYR A 1076 20.88 -2.98 49.68
C TYR A 1076 19.44 -3.44 49.89
N ALA A 1077 18.50 -3.07 49.02
CA ALA A 1077 17.11 -3.49 49.17
C ALA A 1077 16.29 -3.32 47.89
N PHE A 1078 15.36 -4.25 47.65
CA PHE A 1078 14.28 -4.08 46.68
C PHE A 1078 13.05 -3.44 47.33
N LYS A 1079 12.28 -2.63 46.59
CA LYS A 1079 10.97 -2.11 47.03
C LYS A 1079 11.01 -1.47 48.41
N ARG A 1080 12.07 -0.71 48.65
CA ARG A 1080 12.41 -0.15 49.96
C ARG A 1080 11.56 1.06 50.32
N TYR A 1081 11.50 2.05 49.44
CA TYR A 1081 10.83 3.31 49.72
C TYR A 1081 9.62 3.50 48.81
N TYR A 1082 8.63 4.20 49.35
CA TYR A 1082 7.49 4.68 48.56
C TYR A 1082 7.89 5.89 47.72
N LEU A 1083 7.40 5.93 46.49
CA LEU A 1083 7.54 7.09 45.61
C LEU A 1083 6.81 8.31 46.21
N SER A 1084 7.37 9.50 46.01
CA SER A 1084 6.76 10.77 46.44
C SER A 1084 5.63 11.24 45.49
N ASP A 1085 5.46 10.58 44.34
CA ASP A 1085 4.51 10.92 43.27
C ASP A 1085 3.04 10.57 43.58
N ASN A 1086 2.75 10.11 44.79
CA ASN A 1086 1.44 9.65 45.25
C ASN A 1086 0.84 8.46 44.48
N SER A 1087 1.63 7.75 43.67
CA SER A 1087 1.19 6.53 42.99
C SER A 1087 0.93 5.36 43.96
N GLY A 1088 1.46 5.44 45.18
CA GLY A 1088 1.47 4.32 46.13
C GLY A 1088 2.49 3.22 45.78
N SER A 1089 3.23 3.38 44.67
CA SER A 1089 4.26 2.44 44.23
C SER A 1089 5.53 2.57 45.06
N ARG A 1090 6.36 1.54 45.01
CA ARG A 1090 7.69 1.53 45.62
C ARG A 1090 8.78 1.51 44.55
N THR A 1091 9.99 1.91 44.95
CA THR A 1091 11.19 1.82 44.12
C THR A 1091 11.49 0.39 43.69
N PHE A 1092 12.23 0.21 42.61
CA PHE A 1092 12.71 -1.12 42.24
C PHE A 1092 13.87 -1.52 43.14
N MET A 1093 14.89 -0.66 43.25
CA MET A 1093 16.12 -0.93 43.99
C MET A 1093 16.60 0.31 44.76
N SER A 1094 17.27 0.09 45.88
CA SER A 1094 17.89 1.14 46.71
C SER A 1094 19.36 0.85 46.94
N PHE A 1095 20.16 1.91 46.91
CA PHE A 1095 21.61 1.83 46.94
C PHE A 1095 22.23 2.76 47.98
N MET A 1096 23.38 2.37 48.51
CA MET A 1096 24.19 3.17 49.44
C MET A 1096 25.61 3.31 48.92
N ALA A 1097 26.21 4.48 49.07
CA ALA A 1097 27.58 4.72 48.65
C ALA A 1097 28.55 3.82 49.44
N SER A 1098 29.48 3.19 48.72
CA SER A 1098 30.55 2.35 49.27
C SER A 1098 31.67 3.18 49.90
N HIS A 1099 31.79 4.45 49.52
CA HIS A 1099 32.71 5.44 50.06
C HIS A 1099 31.98 6.73 50.43
N VAL A 1100 32.68 7.67 51.06
CA VAL A 1100 32.16 9.02 51.29
C VAL A 1100 32.49 9.95 50.12
N LEU A 1101 31.72 11.04 49.98
CA LEU A 1101 32.04 12.15 49.07
C LEU A 1101 33.39 12.78 49.42
N ALA A 1102 34.09 13.34 48.43
CA ALA A 1102 35.45 13.85 48.55
C ALA A 1102 35.60 15.00 49.58
N ASN A 1103 34.60 15.89 49.66
CA ASN A 1103 34.62 17.04 50.56
C ASN A 1103 33.76 16.79 51.81
N GLN A 1104 34.23 17.26 52.97
CA GLN A 1104 33.42 17.33 54.18
C GLN A 1104 32.35 18.41 54.04
N MET A 1105 31.20 18.20 54.67
CA MET A 1105 30.05 19.10 54.60
C MET A 1105 29.44 19.31 55.98
N GLN A 1106 28.83 20.48 56.18
CA GLN A 1106 27.95 20.71 57.32
C GLN A 1106 26.60 20.07 57.07
N LEU A 1107 25.97 19.53 58.12
CA LEU A 1107 24.60 19.06 58.02
C LEU A 1107 23.61 20.24 57.94
N ASN A 1108 23.89 21.29 58.72
CA ASN A 1108 23.12 22.52 58.82
C ASN A 1108 24.05 23.70 59.10
N SER A 1109 23.74 24.89 58.59
CA SER A 1109 24.52 26.12 58.86
C SER A 1109 24.49 26.55 60.33
N THR A 1110 23.50 26.08 61.09
CA THR A 1110 23.35 26.31 62.54
C THR A 1110 23.53 25.01 63.32
N SER A 1111 23.76 25.10 64.63
CA SER A 1111 23.86 23.92 65.50
C SER A 1111 22.51 23.27 65.85
N SER A 1112 21.41 23.70 65.23
CA SER A 1112 20.04 23.24 65.51
C SER A 1112 19.71 21.92 64.80
N ASN A 1113 18.97 21.03 65.49
CA ASN A 1113 18.37 19.83 64.92
C ASN A 1113 16.84 19.96 64.69
N THR A 1114 16.26 21.15 64.89
CA THR A 1114 14.82 21.41 64.71
C THR A 1114 14.33 21.09 63.31
N GLY A 1115 13.19 20.42 63.21
CA GLY A 1115 12.59 20.01 61.94
C GLY A 1115 13.21 18.76 61.33
N GLY A 1116 14.26 18.19 61.96
CA GLY A 1116 14.91 16.97 61.52
C GLY A 1116 15.53 17.07 60.13
N TRP A 1117 15.73 15.93 59.48
CA TRP A 1117 16.31 15.85 58.14
C TRP A 1117 15.63 16.77 57.11
N ALA A 1118 14.31 16.95 57.19
CA ALA A 1118 13.55 17.79 56.26
C ALA A 1118 13.97 19.27 56.27
N ALA A 1119 14.55 19.77 57.38
CA ALA A 1119 14.96 21.16 57.54
C ALA A 1119 16.48 21.38 57.43
N MET A 1120 17.27 20.35 57.15
CA MET A 1120 18.73 20.44 57.09
C MET A 1120 19.22 21.05 55.76
N ASN A 1121 20.20 21.96 55.80
CA ASN A 1121 20.82 22.54 54.59
C ASN A 1121 21.39 21.45 53.67
N LEU A 1122 21.99 20.39 54.23
CA LEU A 1122 22.52 19.29 53.44
C LEU A 1122 21.43 18.56 52.63
N ASN A 1123 20.21 18.45 53.17
CA ASN A 1123 19.09 17.85 52.44
C ASN A 1123 18.75 18.66 51.18
N ALA A 1124 18.61 19.99 51.33
CA ALA A 1124 18.39 20.89 50.21
C ALA A 1124 19.52 20.82 49.19
N PHE A 1125 20.77 20.88 49.64
CA PHE A 1125 21.95 20.76 48.78
C PHE A 1125 21.98 19.46 47.98
N LEU A 1126 21.75 18.31 48.63
CA LEU A 1126 21.78 17.01 47.98
C LEU A 1126 20.67 16.85 46.94
N ASN A 1127 19.49 17.43 47.20
CA ASN A 1127 18.33 17.32 46.31
C ASN A 1127 18.24 18.42 45.25
N GLU A 1128 19.07 19.46 45.36
CA GLU A 1128 19.19 20.52 44.37
C GLU A 1128 20.51 20.46 43.62
N ARG A 1129 21.61 20.93 44.21
CA ARG A 1129 22.90 21.09 43.52
C ARG A 1129 23.52 19.75 43.17
N PHE A 1130 23.62 18.82 44.13
CA PHE A 1130 24.20 17.50 43.90
C PHE A 1130 23.37 16.71 42.89
N TYR A 1131 22.06 16.59 43.10
CA TYR A 1131 21.16 15.87 42.19
C TYR A 1131 21.22 16.43 40.76
N LYS A 1132 21.21 17.75 40.56
CA LYS A 1132 21.32 18.37 39.22
C LYS A 1132 22.67 18.13 38.54
N ALA A 1133 23.70 17.79 39.30
CA ALA A 1133 25.02 17.45 38.77
C ALA A 1133 25.21 15.95 38.46
N ILE A 1134 24.28 15.09 38.88
CA ILE A 1134 24.27 13.67 38.48
C ILE A 1134 24.03 13.60 36.95
N PRO A 1135 24.72 12.70 36.21
CA PRO A 1135 24.49 12.55 34.78
C PRO A 1135 23.03 12.33 34.43
N VAL A 1136 22.57 12.94 33.34
CA VAL A 1136 21.15 12.99 33.00
C VAL A 1136 20.51 11.61 32.83
N GLN A 1137 21.28 10.61 32.39
CA GLN A 1137 20.80 9.25 32.27
C GLN A 1137 20.44 8.64 33.65
N TRP A 1138 21.31 8.83 34.64
CA TRP A 1138 21.07 8.37 36.00
C TRP A 1138 19.94 9.13 36.68
N ARG A 1139 19.81 10.44 36.45
CA ARG A 1139 18.67 11.21 36.98
C ARG A 1139 17.31 10.69 36.52
N GLN A 1140 17.21 10.10 35.32
CA GLN A 1140 15.96 9.50 34.83
C GLN A 1140 15.62 8.18 35.54
N LEU A 1141 16.63 7.45 36.00
CA LEU A 1141 16.46 6.25 36.81
C LEU A 1141 16.08 6.60 38.24
N ILE A 1142 16.81 7.54 38.86
CA ILE A 1142 16.62 7.91 40.26
C ILE A 1142 15.21 8.46 40.49
N LYS A 1143 14.53 7.92 41.50
CA LYS A 1143 13.17 8.33 41.88
C LYS A 1143 13.20 9.16 43.14
N GLN A 1144 12.31 10.15 43.18
CA GLN A 1144 12.05 10.88 44.41
C GLN A 1144 11.20 10.00 45.34
N VAL A 1145 11.69 9.81 46.56
CA VAL A 1145 11.10 8.90 47.55
C VAL A 1145 10.81 9.59 48.86
N LYS A 1146 9.89 9.00 49.62
CA LYS A 1146 9.51 9.43 50.97
C LYS A 1146 10.54 8.92 51.99
N ILE A 1147 11.39 9.80 52.49
CA ILE A 1147 12.42 9.52 53.52
C ILE A 1147 11.96 10.06 54.87
N GLN A 1148 11.88 9.18 55.87
CA GLN A 1148 11.46 9.52 57.23
C GLN A 1148 12.64 9.83 58.16
N SER A 1149 12.40 10.77 59.08
CA SER A 1149 13.33 11.20 60.14
C SER A 1149 12.53 11.78 61.31
N SER A 1150 13.02 11.64 62.55
CA SER A 1150 12.52 12.38 63.70
C SER A 1150 12.52 13.89 63.44
N ASN A 1151 11.54 14.60 63.98
CA ASN A 1151 11.40 16.07 63.90
C ASN A 1151 12.47 16.84 64.72
N GLY A 1152 13.37 16.14 65.42
CA GLY A 1152 14.38 16.77 66.28
C GLY A 1152 13.78 17.38 67.54
N GLN A 1153 14.58 18.15 68.29
CA GLN A 1153 14.18 18.74 69.57
C GLN A 1153 13.55 17.76 70.58
N LYS A 1154 14.12 16.55 70.68
CA LYS A 1154 13.60 15.45 71.52
C LYS A 1154 12.22 14.92 71.12
N SER A 1155 11.74 15.25 69.91
CA SER A 1155 10.46 14.74 69.40
C SER A 1155 10.53 13.25 69.07
N THR A 1156 9.51 12.52 69.50
CA THR A 1156 9.25 11.13 69.10
C THR A 1156 8.40 11.05 67.82
N GLU A 1157 7.98 12.19 67.26
CA GLU A 1157 7.29 12.24 65.98
C GLU A 1157 8.30 12.31 64.83
N THR A 1158 7.95 11.69 63.71
CA THR A 1158 8.72 11.73 62.46
C THR A 1158 8.04 12.60 61.41
N SER A 1159 8.84 13.27 60.59
CA SER A 1159 8.40 13.88 59.33
C SER A 1159 8.93 13.10 58.15
N THR A 1160 8.29 13.32 57.00
CA THR A 1160 8.70 12.77 55.72
C THR A 1160 9.26 13.89 54.85
N SER A 1161 10.40 13.63 54.22
CA SER A 1161 11.02 14.47 53.20
C SER A 1161 11.01 13.75 51.85
N ASN A 1162 10.78 14.49 50.77
CA ASN A 1162 10.79 13.94 49.42
C ASN A 1162 12.19 14.10 48.83
N CYS A 1163 12.95 13.01 48.77
CA CYS A 1163 14.36 13.03 48.40
C CYS A 1163 14.63 12.18 47.17
N TYR A 1164 15.38 12.70 46.20
CA TYR A 1164 16.11 11.91 45.22
C TYR A 1164 17.36 11.30 45.86
N ILE A 1165 18.05 12.09 46.68
CA ILE A 1165 19.29 11.73 47.38
C ILE A 1165 19.11 12.00 48.86
N ALA A 1166 19.49 11.04 49.70
CA ALA A 1166 19.48 11.18 51.15
C ALA A 1166 20.77 10.62 51.75
N ILE A 1167 20.88 10.64 53.07
CA ILE A 1167 21.93 9.95 53.83
C ILE A 1167 21.27 8.90 54.75
N PRO A 1168 21.95 7.81 55.15
CA PRO A 1168 21.37 6.76 55.99
C PRO A 1168 20.85 7.27 57.34
N SER A 1169 19.85 6.59 57.90
CA SER A 1169 19.43 6.78 59.29
C SER A 1169 20.30 5.96 60.26
N ALA A 1170 20.22 6.29 61.55
CA ALA A 1170 20.86 5.49 62.60
C ALA A 1170 20.36 4.04 62.61
N TYR A 1171 19.06 3.82 62.37
CA TYR A 1171 18.50 2.47 62.30
C TYR A 1171 18.91 1.70 61.06
N GLU A 1172 19.20 2.39 59.95
CA GLU A 1172 19.71 1.78 58.73
C GLU A 1172 21.14 1.25 58.88
N VAL A 1173 21.96 1.89 59.71
CA VAL A 1173 23.36 1.48 59.92
C VAL A 1173 23.58 0.73 61.24
N ASP A 1174 22.58 0.69 62.12
CA ASP A 1174 22.63 -0.02 63.39
C ASP A 1174 21.26 -0.59 63.77
N GLY A 1175 21.12 -1.92 63.66
CA GLY A 1175 19.87 -2.61 64.00
C GLY A 1175 19.48 -2.55 65.48
N SER A 1176 20.37 -2.12 66.38
CA SER A 1176 20.02 -1.87 67.78
C SER A 1176 19.16 -0.62 67.98
N MET A 1177 19.09 0.27 66.98
CA MET A 1177 18.24 1.47 67.01
C MET A 1177 16.77 1.15 66.64
N ASN A 1178 16.25 0.00 67.08
CA ASN A 1178 14.92 -0.53 66.75
C ASN A 1178 13.79 -0.03 67.67
N PHE A 1179 13.93 1.17 68.24
CA PHE A 1179 12.98 1.79 69.16
C PHE A 1179 12.52 3.17 68.67
N GLU A 1180 11.38 3.66 69.17
CA GLU A 1180 10.83 4.95 68.74
C GLU A 1180 11.75 6.13 69.11
N PRO A 1181 11.93 7.12 68.22
CA PRO A 1181 11.35 7.25 66.87
C PRO A 1181 12.16 6.55 65.76
N TYR A 1182 13.36 6.04 66.05
CA TYR A 1182 14.31 5.52 65.04
C TYR A 1182 13.77 4.32 64.26
N SER A 1183 12.94 3.48 64.89
CA SER A 1183 12.25 2.36 64.24
C SER A 1183 11.36 2.78 63.06
N TYR A 1184 10.95 4.06 63.00
CA TYR A 1184 10.16 4.63 61.91
C TYR A 1184 11.01 5.25 60.80
N GLU A 1185 12.33 5.32 60.95
CA GLU A 1185 13.21 5.98 59.98
C GLU A 1185 13.74 5.04 58.89
N GLY A 1186 13.36 3.75 58.92
CA GLY A 1186 13.79 2.74 57.94
C GLY A 1186 13.86 1.34 58.53
N SER A 1187 14.81 0.54 58.06
CA SER A 1187 15.22 -0.75 58.64
C SER A 1187 16.70 -1.03 58.35
N PRO A 1188 17.36 -1.97 59.05
CA PRO A 1188 18.79 -2.19 58.89
C PRO A 1188 19.19 -2.55 57.45
N ILE A 1189 20.30 -2.00 56.98
CA ILE A 1189 20.93 -2.35 55.71
C ILE A 1189 21.61 -3.73 55.89
N PRO A 1190 21.24 -4.75 55.10
CA PRO A 1190 21.59 -6.15 55.39
C PRO A 1190 23.09 -6.43 55.56
N PHE A 1191 23.94 -5.78 54.77
CA PHE A 1191 25.38 -5.98 54.82
C PHE A 1191 26.12 -5.09 55.85
N ILE A 1192 25.41 -4.20 56.56
CA ILE A 1192 25.96 -3.45 57.70
C ILE A 1192 25.56 -4.16 58.99
N THR A 1193 26.45 -5.03 59.47
CA THR A 1193 26.20 -5.94 60.60
C THR A 1193 27.08 -5.67 61.82
N SER A 1194 28.10 -4.84 61.67
CA SER A 1194 29.10 -4.50 62.69
C SER A 1194 29.71 -3.12 62.42
N ASP A 1195 30.43 -2.58 63.41
CA ASP A 1195 31.20 -1.34 63.25
C ASP A 1195 32.16 -1.40 62.06
N ALA A 1196 32.83 -2.54 61.82
CA ALA A 1196 33.75 -2.72 60.69
C ALA A 1196 33.06 -2.60 59.32
N THR A 1197 31.85 -3.15 59.18
CA THR A 1197 31.05 -3.05 57.94
C THR A 1197 30.35 -1.70 57.79
N ARG A 1198 30.24 -0.93 58.87
CA ARG A 1198 29.69 0.43 58.90
C ARG A 1198 30.70 1.47 58.40
N LEU A 1199 31.99 1.15 58.42
CA LEU A 1199 33.05 2.05 57.95
C LEU A 1199 32.80 2.50 56.51
N ARG A 1200 33.04 3.79 56.26
CA ARG A 1200 33.13 4.36 54.92
C ARG A 1200 34.45 5.11 54.82
N LYS A 1201 35.04 5.04 53.65
CA LYS A 1201 36.40 5.52 53.39
C LYS A 1201 36.41 6.63 52.36
N THR A 1202 37.46 7.45 52.36
CA THR A 1202 37.78 8.34 51.23
C THR A 1202 38.38 7.52 50.09
N ASN A 1203 38.60 8.15 48.92
CA ASN A 1203 39.25 7.50 47.78
C ASN A 1203 40.70 7.08 48.06
N ASP A 1204 41.34 7.66 49.08
CA ASP A 1204 42.67 7.24 49.58
C ASP A 1204 42.61 6.05 50.56
N ASP A 1205 41.49 5.33 50.60
CA ASP A 1205 41.22 4.18 51.50
C ASP A 1205 41.29 4.52 53.01
N ILE A 1206 41.07 5.79 53.37
CA ILE A 1206 41.10 6.26 54.76
C ILE A 1206 39.70 6.20 55.37
N ALA A 1207 39.53 5.45 56.46
CA ALA A 1207 38.28 5.40 57.22
C ALA A 1207 38.00 6.74 57.92
N VAL A 1208 36.79 7.29 57.73
CA VAL A 1208 36.43 8.63 58.20
C VAL A 1208 35.04 8.67 58.82
N SER A 1209 34.79 9.70 59.62
CA SER A 1209 33.48 9.92 60.23
C SER A 1209 32.50 10.53 59.23
N TYR A 1210 31.25 10.05 59.20
CA TYR A 1210 30.22 10.56 58.30
C TYR A 1210 28.86 10.84 59.00
N TRP A 1211 28.01 11.61 58.32
CA TRP A 1211 26.70 12.04 58.82
C TRP A 1211 25.62 10.96 58.68
N LEU A 1212 24.66 10.96 59.63
CA LEU A 1212 23.40 10.24 59.52
C LEU A 1212 22.24 11.25 59.64
N ARG A 1213 21.08 10.92 59.06
CA ARG A 1213 19.93 11.83 59.02
C ARG A 1213 19.19 11.98 60.36
N SER A 1214 19.50 11.14 61.35
CA SER A 1214 18.73 10.98 62.59
C SER A 1214 19.14 11.97 63.69
N PRO A 1215 18.22 12.83 64.18
CA PRO A 1215 18.43 13.61 65.39
C PRO A 1215 18.55 12.74 66.65
N ASN A 1216 19.34 13.18 67.63
CA ASN A 1216 19.39 12.53 68.93
C ASN A 1216 18.18 12.95 69.78
N VAL A 1217 17.30 12.01 70.12
CA VAL A 1217 16.07 12.27 70.89
C VAL A 1217 16.30 12.68 72.33
N MET A 1218 17.53 12.51 72.83
CA MET A 1218 17.93 12.97 74.16
C MET A 1218 18.46 14.41 74.14
N SER A 1219 18.59 15.04 72.96
CA SER A 1219 19.20 16.36 72.78
C SER A 1219 18.37 17.31 71.90
N ASN A 1220 18.48 18.61 72.19
CA ASN A 1220 17.87 19.66 71.39
C ASN A 1220 18.75 20.12 70.21
N THR A 1221 19.99 19.62 70.13
CA THR A 1221 20.97 20.11 69.13
C THR A 1221 21.77 18.98 68.47
N TYR A 1222 21.91 17.82 69.12
CA TYR A 1222 22.77 16.76 68.59
C TYR A 1222 22.07 15.89 67.55
N LEU A 1223 22.87 15.35 66.64
CA LEU A 1223 22.49 14.33 65.67
C LEU A 1223 23.43 13.13 65.74
N TYR A 1224 22.99 12.03 65.14
CA TYR A 1224 23.80 10.85 64.94
C TYR A 1224 24.76 10.98 63.76
N GLY A 1225 25.90 10.34 63.91
CA GLY A 1225 26.85 10.08 62.84
C GLY A 1225 27.65 8.83 63.17
N VAL A 1226 28.44 8.39 62.21
CA VAL A 1226 29.39 7.28 62.40
C VAL A 1226 30.78 7.88 62.60
N ASN A 1227 31.56 7.32 63.53
CA ASN A 1227 32.94 7.70 63.77
C ASN A 1227 33.90 6.91 62.85
N ALA A 1228 35.16 7.35 62.77
CA ALA A 1228 36.18 6.69 61.92
C ALA A 1228 36.53 5.25 62.36
N ASP A 1229 36.12 4.85 63.56
CA ASP A 1229 36.23 3.47 64.09
C ASP A 1229 34.98 2.62 63.82
N GLY A 1230 33.94 3.21 63.20
CA GLY A 1230 32.69 2.54 62.86
C GLY A 1230 31.62 2.64 63.93
N SER A 1231 31.94 3.14 65.13
CA SER A 1231 30.97 3.31 66.22
C SER A 1231 29.91 4.38 65.89
N LEU A 1232 28.68 4.20 66.41
CA LEU A 1232 27.60 5.19 66.32
C LEU A 1232 27.76 6.28 67.39
N SER A 1233 27.70 7.56 67.00
CA SER A 1233 27.85 8.70 67.92
C SER A 1233 26.70 9.69 67.78
N GLY A 1234 25.97 9.91 68.88
CA GLY A 1234 24.84 10.85 68.98
C GLY A 1234 25.18 12.24 69.53
N TYR A 1235 26.45 12.65 69.49
CA TYR A 1235 26.94 13.89 70.13
C TYR A 1235 27.47 14.93 69.13
N LYS A 1236 27.10 14.82 67.85
CA LYS A 1236 27.61 15.71 66.81
C LYS A 1236 26.70 16.95 66.64
N TYR A 1237 27.31 18.13 66.51
CA TYR A 1237 26.60 19.37 66.19
C TYR A 1237 26.37 19.51 64.68
N ALA A 1238 25.18 19.94 64.28
CA ALA A 1238 24.80 20.01 62.86
C ALA A 1238 25.68 20.95 62.00
N ASN A 1239 26.30 21.97 62.60
CA ASN A 1239 27.22 22.91 61.94
C ASN A 1239 28.69 22.48 61.96
N GLY A 1240 29.01 21.29 62.51
CA GLY A 1240 30.32 20.69 62.31
C GLY A 1240 30.48 20.19 60.88
N GLU A 1241 31.72 20.07 60.40
CA GLU A 1241 32.00 19.41 59.12
C GLU A 1241 32.23 17.91 59.37
N SER A 1242 31.60 17.06 58.55
CA SER A 1242 31.85 15.62 58.50
C SER A 1242 31.64 15.14 57.07
N TYR A 1243 32.16 13.96 56.73
CA TYR A 1243 31.94 13.37 55.42
C TYR A 1243 30.48 12.91 55.21
N VAL A 1244 30.12 12.68 53.95
CA VAL A 1244 28.75 12.32 53.55
C VAL A 1244 28.77 10.99 52.81
N ALA A 1245 27.94 10.04 53.25
CA ALA A 1245 27.66 8.80 52.53
C ALA A 1245 26.22 8.89 52.00
N VAL A 1246 26.06 8.90 50.68
CA VAL A 1246 24.74 9.10 50.05
C VAL A 1246 23.99 7.77 49.89
N ILE A 1247 22.66 7.86 49.91
CA ILE A 1247 21.75 6.80 49.48
C ILE A 1247 20.84 7.35 48.38
N LEU A 1248 20.46 6.48 47.46
CA LEU A 1248 19.51 6.80 46.38
C LEU A 1248 18.66 5.58 46.04
N SER A 1249 17.61 5.77 45.24
CA SER A 1249 16.76 4.67 44.78
C SER A 1249 16.28 4.89 43.36
N ILE A 1250 16.10 3.79 42.62
CA ILE A 1250 15.65 3.78 41.22
C ILE A 1250 14.32 3.05 41.04
#